data_AF-A0A3D3X4Q4-F1
#
_entry.id   AF-A0A3D3X4Q4-F1
#
_cell.length_a   1.000
_cell.length_b   1.000
_cell.length_c   1.000
_cell.angle_alpha   90.00
_cell.angle_beta   90.00
_cell.angle_gamma   90.00
#
_symmetry.space_group_name_H-M   'P 1'
#
loop_
_entity.id
_entity.type
_entity.pdbx_description
1 polymer ?
#
loop_
_entity_poly.entity_id
_entity_poly.type
_entity_poly.pdbx_seq_one_letter_code
_entity_poly.pdbx_strand_id
1 'polypeptide(L)'
;MLLRSFYDQIILKYSKTVLLLILLGVAFLGYEARKLEIDASSETLLLEDDKDLEYTRLINQRYFTPDFLVISYTPSDDLLSDRVLGTIRSMSQDLLKLKRVESVTSILNVPLLESPPKPIAELIENVPTLESPNIDKELAKKEFLNSPIYQDNLVSEDFKTTALLVNLHDDHRNRELRERRDALRAKEKNGTLTTEEEVEFQKVQVDYKAHRDMMRAVESENVAEVRAILDRYRGEDKLFLGGLTMIADDLVTFIKNDLQIFGVGVLIFLIVTLSFIFRQLRWVVLPVLTCSFSVVATTGLLGMFGWEVTVISSNFISLQLIITMAITIHLIVRYRELARTHPEKDQHELVLDTVVFMALPCLYAVLTTVAGFSSLILSGILPVINFGWMMSAGVSVSLLMTFLLFPALQLQMNKLMPDLSFENRYSLTLVFSRFTDRYGNGILWFSGLLLLVSVVGGTRLMVENSFIDYFKESTEIYQGLKVIDQKLGGTTTLDVVLNFEEEEVEEVEDEPVEEHESEGDLNEEEDEDLEDFSDLEEEIAEEEEGAQYWFTTNRMEQLEALHNYLDGLPETGKVLSLATLLKVGKTINDGKPLDNFMLALVYNELPEEFRKIILSPYVSVENNQARVSVRIRDSQPDLRRNELIKKIRREL
;
A
#
# COMPACT_ATOMS: atom_id res chain seq x y z
N MET A 1 23.31 42.82 -17.95
CA MET A 1 24.61 42.63 -18.62
C MET A 1 25.18 41.23 -18.42
N LEU A 2 25.23 40.68 -17.20
CA LEU A 2 25.77 39.34 -16.93
C LEU A 2 25.08 38.21 -17.71
N LEU A 3 23.74 38.13 -17.68
CA LEU A 3 22.98 37.09 -18.40
C LEU A 3 23.24 37.11 -19.91
N ARG A 4 23.22 38.31 -20.52
CA ARG A 4 23.49 38.49 -21.95
C ARG A 4 24.90 38.02 -22.30
N SER A 5 25.90 38.43 -21.51
CA SER A 5 27.29 38.02 -21.71
C SER A 5 27.47 36.50 -21.57
N PHE A 6 26.79 35.87 -20.60
CA PHE A 6 26.83 34.42 -20.42
C PHE A 6 26.27 33.68 -21.63
N TYR A 7 25.09 34.06 -22.13
CA TYR A 7 24.51 33.41 -23.31
C TYR A 7 25.34 33.65 -24.56
N ASP A 8 25.78 34.88 -24.79
CA ASP A 8 26.57 35.27 -25.95
C ASP A 8 27.92 34.53 -26.01
N GLN A 9 28.68 34.57 -24.92
CA GLN A 9 30.06 34.08 -24.89
C GLN A 9 30.20 32.58 -24.64
N ILE A 10 29.21 31.95 -24.00
CA ILE A 10 29.26 30.53 -23.60
C ILE A 10 28.23 29.73 -24.39
N ILE A 11 26.94 29.99 -24.18
CA ILE A 11 25.87 29.12 -24.70
C ILE A 11 25.77 29.17 -26.23
N LEU A 12 25.70 30.36 -26.82
CA LEU A 12 25.51 30.54 -28.26
C LEU A 12 26.82 30.29 -29.01
N LYS A 13 27.92 30.90 -28.57
CA LYS A 13 29.25 30.71 -29.17
C LYS A 13 29.66 29.24 -29.26
N TYR A 14 29.39 28.44 -28.23
CA TYR A 14 29.73 27.01 -28.18
C TYR A 14 28.49 26.10 -28.27
N SER A 15 27.43 26.55 -28.95
CA SER A 15 26.14 25.84 -29.06
C SER A 15 26.24 24.34 -29.39
N LYS A 16 27.12 23.94 -30.32
CA LYS A 16 27.34 22.52 -30.66
C LYS A 16 27.95 21.72 -29.51
N THR A 17 28.92 22.31 -28.80
CA THR A 17 29.53 21.71 -27.62
C THR A 17 28.52 21.61 -26.49
N VAL A 18 27.68 22.64 -26.29
CA VAL A 18 26.59 22.62 -25.31
C VAL A 18 25.60 21.51 -25.63
N LEU A 19 25.17 21.36 -26.89
CA LEU A 19 24.29 20.26 -27.30
C LEU A 19 24.93 18.89 -27.04
N LEU A 20 26.22 18.71 -27.33
CA LEU A 20 26.94 17.48 -27.05
C LEU A 20 26.97 17.17 -25.55
N LEU A 21 27.29 18.16 -24.71
CA LEU A 21 27.31 18.01 -23.26
C LEU A 21 25.91 17.67 -22.70
N ILE A 22 24.86 18.33 -23.21
CA ILE A 22 23.48 18.02 -22.82
C ILE A 22 23.12 16.60 -23.26
N LEU A 23 23.48 16.18 -24.46
CA LEU A 23 23.21 14.83 -24.95
C LEU A 23 23.93 13.78 -24.11
N LEU A 24 25.19 14.00 -23.75
CA LEU A 24 25.94 13.11 -22.85
C LEU A 24 25.32 13.08 -21.44
N GLY A 25 24.96 14.24 -20.90
CA GLY A 25 24.30 14.34 -19.59
C GLY A 25 22.94 13.66 -19.56
N VAL A 26 22.12 13.86 -20.59
CA VAL A 26 20.82 13.19 -20.72
C VAL A 26 20.97 11.70 -21.02
N ALA A 27 22.01 11.26 -21.74
CA ALA A 27 22.29 9.84 -21.90
C ALA A 27 22.71 9.18 -20.58
N PHE A 28 23.53 9.85 -19.77
CA PHE A 28 23.88 9.42 -18.41
C PHE A 28 22.65 9.36 -17.51
N LEU A 29 21.85 10.43 -17.46
CA LEU A 29 20.61 10.46 -16.68
C LEU A 29 19.60 9.43 -17.21
N GLY A 30 19.53 9.20 -18.51
CA GLY A 30 18.71 8.15 -19.10
C GLY A 30 19.17 6.74 -18.73
N TYR A 31 20.47 6.54 -18.45
CA TYR A 31 20.97 5.30 -17.86
C TYR A 31 20.47 5.16 -16.41
N GLU A 32 20.63 6.20 -15.60
CA GLU A 32 20.18 6.25 -14.20
C GLU A 32 18.66 6.15 -14.05
N ALA A 33 17.89 6.57 -15.06
CA ALA A 33 16.43 6.44 -15.08
C ALA A 33 15.95 4.98 -15.00
N ARG A 34 16.80 4.00 -15.33
CA ARG A 34 16.50 2.57 -15.14
C ARG A 34 16.45 2.15 -13.67
N LYS A 35 17.02 2.95 -12.78
CA LYS A 35 16.97 2.75 -11.32
C LYS A 35 15.74 3.40 -10.68
N LEU A 36 14.86 4.01 -11.48
CA LEU A 36 13.62 4.55 -10.95
C LEU A 36 12.74 3.40 -10.47
N GLU A 37 12.40 3.45 -9.18
CA GLU A 37 11.57 2.45 -8.53
C GLU A 37 10.12 2.94 -8.43
N ILE A 38 9.20 1.98 -8.31
CA ILE A 38 7.78 2.23 -8.11
C ILE A 38 7.38 1.56 -6.81
N ASP A 39 6.75 2.33 -5.92
CA ASP A 39 6.21 1.83 -4.66
C ASP A 39 4.69 1.96 -4.65
N ALA A 40 4.03 0.83 -4.44
CA ALA A 40 2.57 0.72 -4.35
C ALA A 40 2.09 0.22 -2.98
N SER A 41 2.98 0.18 -1.97
CA SER A 41 2.63 -0.30 -0.64
C SER A 41 1.71 0.70 0.08
N SER A 42 0.73 0.17 0.82
CA SER A 42 -0.18 0.97 1.63
C SER A 42 0.54 1.69 2.78
N GLU A 43 1.60 1.10 3.34
CA GLU A 43 2.40 1.72 4.41
C GLU A 43 3.05 3.03 3.95
N THR A 44 3.45 3.15 2.68
CA THR A 44 4.03 4.40 2.16
C THR A 44 3.04 5.55 2.09
N LEU A 45 1.75 5.31 2.27
CA LEU A 45 0.74 6.37 2.39
C LEU A 45 0.84 7.13 3.72
N LEU A 46 1.47 6.54 4.73
CA LEU A 46 1.60 7.10 6.07
C LEU A 46 2.97 7.72 6.28
N LEU A 47 3.06 8.61 7.27
CA LEU A 47 4.36 9.09 7.76
C LEU A 47 5.02 7.99 8.59
N GLU A 48 6.34 7.89 8.52
CA GLU A 48 7.10 6.90 9.29
C GLU A 48 7.00 7.11 10.82
N ASP A 49 6.67 8.33 11.26
CA ASP A 49 6.45 8.71 12.66
C ASP A 49 4.96 8.69 13.08
N ASP A 50 4.09 8.14 12.25
CA ASP A 50 2.66 8.04 12.56
C ASP A 50 2.42 7.06 13.73
N LYS A 51 1.64 7.51 14.72
CA LYS A 51 1.37 6.73 15.94
C LYS A 51 0.53 5.48 15.67
N ASP A 52 -0.40 5.56 14.73
CA ASP A 52 -1.26 4.43 14.39
C ASP A 52 -0.45 3.39 13.59
N LEU A 53 0.52 3.82 12.77
CA LEU A 53 1.47 2.94 12.10
C LEU A 53 2.40 2.23 13.10
N GLU A 54 2.97 2.97 14.05
CA GLU A 54 3.82 2.41 15.12
C GLU A 54 3.04 1.37 15.95
N TYR A 55 1.81 1.69 16.35
CA TYR A 55 0.96 0.77 17.07
C TYR A 55 0.61 -0.47 16.24
N THR A 56 0.28 -0.31 14.96
CA THR A 56 0.00 -1.44 14.05
C THR A 56 1.20 -2.37 13.92
N ARG A 57 2.42 -1.83 13.80
CA ARG A 57 3.67 -2.62 13.75
C ARG A 57 3.87 -3.42 15.04
N LEU A 58 3.66 -2.80 16.21
CA LEU A 58 3.72 -3.47 17.51
C LEU A 58 2.71 -4.63 17.62
N ILE A 59 1.46 -4.39 17.20
CA ILE A 59 0.42 -5.43 17.22
C ILE A 59 0.76 -6.57 16.25
N ASN A 60 1.27 -6.28 15.05
CA ASN A 60 1.70 -7.32 14.11
C ASN A 60 2.91 -8.13 14.60
N GLN A 61 3.78 -7.53 15.43
CA GLN A 61 4.89 -8.23 16.06
C GLN A 61 4.38 -9.19 17.15
N ARG A 62 3.43 -8.75 17.98
CA ARG A 62 2.84 -9.58 19.05
C ARG A 62 1.95 -10.70 18.52
N TYR A 63 1.12 -10.38 17.52
CA TYR A 63 0.14 -11.29 16.94
C TYR A 63 0.57 -11.64 15.51
N PHE A 64 1.62 -12.45 15.39
CA PHE A 64 2.16 -12.87 14.10
C PHE A 64 1.04 -13.40 13.19
N THR A 65 0.90 -12.77 12.03
CA THR A 65 -0.04 -13.19 10.99
C THR A 65 0.78 -13.42 9.72
N PRO A 66 0.88 -14.66 9.20
CA PRO A 66 1.67 -14.94 8.01
C PRO A 66 1.07 -14.25 6.78
N ASP A 67 1.90 -13.97 5.78
CA ASP A 67 1.44 -13.47 4.50
C ASP A 67 0.66 -14.57 3.76
N PHE A 68 -0.45 -14.19 3.12
CA PHE A 68 -1.27 -15.13 2.36
C PHE A 68 -1.88 -14.48 1.12
N LEU A 69 -2.19 -15.33 0.13
CA LEU A 69 -3.10 -15.03 -0.96
C LEU A 69 -4.45 -15.69 -0.70
N VAL A 70 -5.53 -15.08 -1.17
CA VAL A 70 -6.87 -15.66 -1.09
C VAL A 70 -7.37 -15.94 -2.49
N ILE A 71 -7.81 -17.16 -2.74
CA ILE A 71 -8.51 -17.52 -3.98
C ILE A 71 -9.98 -17.68 -3.64
N SER A 72 -10.84 -16.86 -4.24
CA SER A 72 -12.28 -17.11 -4.20
C SER A 72 -12.66 -18.02 -5.36
N TYR A 73 -13.40 -19.09 -5.06
CA TYR A 73 -13.88 -20.07 -6.02
C TYR A 73 -15.39 -20.20 -5.94
N THR A 74 -16.07 -19.90 -7.04
CA THR A 74 -17.52 -20.11 -7.21
C THR A 74 -17.73 -21.09 -8.35
N PRO A 75 -17.90 -22.39 -8.05
CA PRO A 75 -18.18 -23.38 -9.08
C PRO A 75 -19.59 -23.23 -9.66
N SER A 76 -19.78 -23.81 -10.84
CA SER A 76 -21.06 -24.01 -11.51
C SER A 76 -21.91 -25.15 -10.91
N ASP A 77 -21.29 -26.02 -10.10
CA ASP A 77 -21.90 -27.21 -9.47
C ASP A 77 -21.90 -27.05 -7.93
N ASP A 78 -22.52 -27.99 -7.21
CA ASP A 78 -22.52 -27.99 -5.73
C ASP A 78 -21.08 -28.07 -5.17
N LEU A 79 -20.79 -27.30 -4.10
CA LEU A 79 -19.46 -27.19 -3.49
C LEU A 79 -18.89 -28.54 -3.03
N LEU A 80 -19.75 -29.49 -2.63
CA LEU A 80 -19.33 -30.81 -2.12
C LEU A 80 -19.43 -31.92 -3.18
N SER A 81 -19.71 -31.57 -4.43
CA SER A 81 -19.65 -32.51 -5.56
C SER A 81 -18.23 -33.03 -5.77
N ASP A 82 -18.10 -34.29 -6.19
CA ASP A 82 -16.77 -34.91 -6.35
C ASP A 82 -15.92 -34.21 -7.43
N ARG A 83 -16.57 -33.58 -8.43
CA ARG A 83 -15.91 -32.74 -9.43
C ARG A 83 -15.25 -31.52 -8.77
N VAL A 84 -16.00 -30.78 -7.96
CA VAL A 84 -15.54 -29.55 -7.32
C VAL A 84 -14.47 -29.86 -6.28
N LEU A 85 -14.69 -30.86 -5.42
CA LEU A 85 -13.69 -31.30 -4.45
C LEU A 85 -12.41 -31.81 -5.14
N GLY A 86 -12.53 -32.55 -6.24
CA GLY A 86 -11.41 -32.95 -7.08
C GLY A 86 -10.64 -31.76 -7.68
N THR A 87 -11.38 -30.73 -8.11
CA THR A 87 -10.81 -29.48 -8.65
C THR A 87 -10.02 -28.73 -7.58
N ILE A 88 -10.59 -28.53 -6.39
CA ILE A 88 -9.92 -27.91 -5.24
C ILE A 88 -8.65 -28.69 -4.90
N ARG A 89 -8.72 -30.03 -4.85
CA ARG A 89 -7.56 -30.88 -4.54
C ARG A 89 -6.44 -30.73 -5.57
N SER A 90 -6.75 -30.83 -6.86
CA SER A 90 -5.74 -30.68 -7.92
C SER A 90 -5.14 -29.27 -7.94
N MET A 91 -5.97 -28.25 -7.73
CA MET A 91 -5.53 -26.87 -7.64
C MET A 91 -4.59 -26.66 -6.43
N SER A 92 -4.97 -27.13 -5.23
CA SER A 92 -4.12 -27.07 -4.04
C SER A 92 -2.79 -27.80 -4.25
N GLN A 93 -2.79 -28.98 -4.87
CA GLN A 93 -1.57 -29.73 -5.17
C GLN A 93 -0.65 -29.01 -6.17
N ASP A 94 -1.21 -28.28 -7.12
CA ASP A 94 -0.43 -27.47 -8.05
C ASP A 94 0.15 -26.22 -7.38
N LEU A 95 -0.63 -25.57 -6.51
CA LEU A 95 -0.18 -24.41 -5.73
C LEU A 95 0.96 -24.77 -4.76
N LEU A 96 0.87 -25.92 -4.09
CA LEU A 96 1.91 -26.43 -3.18
C LEU A 96 3.25 -26.76 -3.88
N LYS A 97 3.30 -26.80 -5.22
CA LYS A 97 4.56 -26.97 -5.97
C LYS A 97 5.34 -25.66 -6.09
N LEU A 98 4.69 -24.52 -5.86
CA LEU A 98 5.34 -23.21 -5.93
C LEU A 98 6.24 -23.01 -4.72
N LYS A 99 7.46 -22.51 -4.94
CA LYS A 99 8.47 -22.37 -3.88
C LYS A 99 8.06 -21.43 -2.75
N ARG A 100 7.21 -20.45 -3.05
CA ARG A 100 6.77 -19.42 -2.10
C ARG A 100 5.63 -19.89 -1.21
N VAL A 101 4.90 -20.93 -1.63
CA VAL A 101 3.70 -21.44 -0.96
C VAL A 101 4.08 -22.48 0.09
N GLU A 102 3.73 -22.20 1.34
CA GLU A 102 3.96 -23.10 2.46
C GLU A 102 2.83 -24.12 2.60
N SER A 103 1.59 -23.64 2.56
CA SER A 103 0.41 -24.47 2.72
C SER A 103 -0.81 -23.88 2.01
N VAL A 104 -1.81 -24.72 1.75
CA VAL A 104 -3.09 -24.29 1.18
C VAL A 104 -4.22 -24.76 2.08
N THR A 105 -4.91 -23.82 2.73
CA THR A 105 -6.08 -24.10 3.58
C THR A 105 -7.35 -23.96 2.75
N SER A 106 -8.22 -24.97 2.80
CA SER A 106 -9.47 -25.03 2.05
C SER A 106 -10.51 -25.88 2.78
N ILE A 107 -11.75 -25.95 2.27
CA ILE A 107 -12.78 -26.85 2.81
C ILE A 107 -12.35 -28.32 2.91
N LEU A 108 -11.32 -28.75 2.15
CA LEU A 108 -10.83 -30.12 2.17
C LEU A 108 -10.12 -30.49 3.48
N ASN A 109 -9.31 -29.58 4.02
CA ASN A 109 -8.34 -29.88 5.07
C ASN A 109 -8.53 -29.07 6.35
N VAL A 110 -9.51 -28.19 6.41
CA VAL A 110 -9.89 -27.57 7.68
C VAL A 110 -10.48 -28.60 8.64
N PRO A 111 -10.26 -28.43 9.95
CA PRO A 111 -10.83 -29.30 10.96
C PRO A 111 -12.36 -29.27 10.95
N LEU A 112 -13.00 -30.41 11.16
CA LEU A 112 -14.44 -30.54 11.38
C LEU A 112 -14.63 -30.91 12.85
N LEU A 113 -15.01 -29.92 13.65
CA LEU A 113 -15.14 -30.03 15.10
C LEU A 113 -16.52 -30.56 15.51
N GLU A 114 -17.52 -30.42 14.64
CA GLU A 114 -18.90 -30.83 14.90
C GLU A 114 -19.35 -32.02 14.02
N SER A 115 -18.53 -32.44 13.06
CA SER A 115 -18.92 -33.41 12.01
C SER A 115 -17.94 -34.59 11.87
N PRO A 116 -18.17 -35.72 12.57
CA PRO A 116 -19.28 -35.98 13.50
C PRO A 116 -19.03 -35.39 14.90
N PRO A 117 -20.07 -35.19 15.73
CA PRO A 117 -19.92 -34.74 17.10
C PRO A 117 -19.11 -35.75 17.91
N LYS A 118 -18.00 -35.30 18.50
CA LYS A 118 -17.12 -36.12 19.34
C LYS A 118 -16.77 -35.37 20.63
N PRO A 119 -16.45 -36.09 21.74
CA PRO A 119 -15.91 -35.47 22.94
C PRO A 119 -14.62 -34.69 22.64
N ILE A 120 -14.40 -33.57 23.33
CA ILE A 120 -13.20 -32.72 23.16
C ILE A 120 -11.91 -33.53 23.28
N ALA A 121 -11.83 -34.46 24.24
CA ALA A 121 -10.65 -35.32 24.43
C ALA A 121 -10.32 -36.17 23.19
N GLU A 122 -11.32 -36.65 22.44
CA GLU A 122 -11.09 -37.40 21.20
C GLU A 122 -10.71 -36.48 20.03
N LEU A 123 -11.21 -35.23 20.02
CA LEU A 123 -10.86 -34.24 19.00
C LEU A 123 -9.40 -33.80 19.12
N ILE A 124 -8.87 -33.68 20.33
CA ILE A 124 -7.46 -33.32 20.56
C ILE A 124 -6.51 -34.34 19.93
N GLU A 125 -6.87 -35.63 19.94
CA GLU A 125 -6.03 -36.69 19.36
C GLU A 125 -6.16 -36.80 17.83
N ASN A 126 -7.35 -36.63 17.26
CA ASN A 126 -7.56 -36.79 15.81
C ASN A 126 -8.81 -36.05 15.29
N VAL A 127 -8.61 -34.81 14.84
CA VAL A 127 -9.66 -33.97 14.25
C VAL A 127 -9.96 -34.41 12.81
N PRO A 128 -11.22 -34.80 12.48
CA PRO A 128 -11.57 -35.15 11.11
C PRO A 128 -11.55 -33.93 10.18
N THR A 129 -11.35 -34.18 8.90
CA THR A 129 -11.44 -33.20 7.80
C THR A 129 -12.32 -33.77 6.69
N LEU A 130 -12.69 -33.00 5.66
CA LEU A 130 -13.43 -33.57 4.51
C LEU A 130 -12.67 -34.69 3.76
N GLU A 131 -11.34 -34.77 3.92
CA GLU A 131 -10.52 -35.85 3.34
C GLU A 131 -10.45 -37.11 4.22
N SER A 132 -10.97 -37.04 5.44
CA SER A 132 -11.04 -38.18 6.35
C SER A 132 -12.02 -39.24 5.82
N PRO A 133 -11.75 -40.54 6.04
CA PRO A 133 -12.64 -41.60 5.57
C PRO A 133 -14.02 -41.55 6.26
N ASN A 134 -15.08 -41.84 5.48
CA ASN A 134 -16.47 -41.94 5.96
C ASN A 134 -17.10 -40.65 6.51
N ILE A 135 -16.69 -39.48 6.02
CA ILE A 135 -17.28 -38.20 6.41
C ILE A 135 -18.65 -38.00 5.77
N ASP A 136 -19.62 -37.61 6.60
CA ASP A 136 -20.95 -37.21 6.15
C ASP A 136 -20.89 -35.77 5.61
N LYS A 137 -21.05 -35.64 4.28
CA LYS A 137 -21.03 -34.36 3.58
C LYS A 137 -22.16 -33.42 4.02
N GLU A 138 -23.32 -33.95 4.44
CA GLU A 138 -24.43 -33.11 4.90
C GLU A 138 -24.16 -32.52 6.28
N LEU A 139 -23.53 -33.29 7.17
CA LEU A 139 -23.07 -32.76 8.46
C LEU A 139 -21.98 -31.70 8.26
N ALA A 140 -20.97 -31.99 7.42
CA ALA A 140 -19.92 -31.02 7.12
C ALA A 140 -20.48 -29.72 6.51
N LYS A 141 -21.44 -29.83 5.57
CA LYS A 141 -22.16 -28.65 5.02
C LYS A 141 -22.83 -27.83 6.11
N LYS A 142 -23.51 -28.49 7.05
CA LYS A 142 -24.16 -27.83 8.17
C LYS A 142 -23.14 -27.13 9.06
N GLU A 143 -22.02 -27.75 9.36
CA GLU A 143 -20.95 -27.14 10.14
C GLU A 143 -20.36 -25.92 9.42
N PHE A 144 -20.02 -26.02 8.13
CA PHE A 144 -19.50 -24.88 7.38
C PHE A 144 -20.45 -23.68 7.35
N LEU A 145 -21.77 -23.94 7.32
CA LEU A 145 -22.81 -22.90 7.29
C LEU A 145 -23.12 -22.28 8.66
N ASN A 146 -22.85 -22.98 9.77
CA ASN A 146 -23.24 -22.53 11.11
C ASN A 146 -22.04 -22.24 12.04
N SER A 147 -20.85 -22.73 11.69
CA SER A 147 -19.65 -22.53 12.49
C SER A 147 -19.23 -21.06 12.45
N PRO A 148 -19.03 -20.43 13.62
CA PRO A 148 -18.44 -19.09 13.71
C PRO A 148 -17.05 -18.97 13.09
N ILE A 149 -16.36 -20.06 12.76
CA ILE A 149 -15.04 -20.02 12.12
C ILE A 149 -15.17 -19.98 10.59
N TYR A 150 -16.12 -20.73 10.01
CA TYR A 150 -16.18 -20.99 8.57
C TYR A 150 -17.18 -20.14 7.81
N GLN A 151 -18.34 -19.87 8.40
CA GLN A 151 -19.37 -19.05 7.76
C GLN A 151 -18.84 -17.64 7.50
N ASP A 152 -19.00 -17.15 6.26
CA ASP A 152 -18.50 -15.88 5.76
C ASP A 152 -17.00 -15.67 5.97
N ASN A 153 -16.23 -16.75 5.98
CA ASN A 153 -14.78 -16.69 6.04
C ASN A 153 -14.16 -17.69 5.06
N LEU A 154 -14.58 -18.96 5.18
CA LEU A 154 -14.17 -20.04 4.30
C LEU A 154 -15.23 -20.34 3.24
N VAL A 155 -16.52 -20.24 3.60
CA VAL A 155 -17.64 -20.41 2.67
C VAL A 155 -18.62 -19.26 2.80
N SER A 156 -19.31 -18.94 1.72
CA SER A 156 -20.38 -17.94 1.73
C SER A 156 -21.65 -18.45 2.41
N GLU A 157 -22.46 -17.54 2.96
CA GLU A 157 -23.81 -17.83 3.50
C GLU A 157 -24.70 -18.67 2.58
N ASP A 158 -24.60 -18.47 1.25
CA ASP A 158 -25.38 -19.22 0.26
C ASP A 158 -24.77 -20.59 -0.12
N PHE A 159 -23.63 -20.94 0.47
CA PHE A 159 -22.83 -22.14 0.21
C PHE A 159 -22.50 -22.36 -1.28
N LYS A 160 -22.27 -21.27 -2.03
CA LYS A 160 -21.89 -21.33 -3.45
C LYS A 160 -20.45 -20.90 -3.71
N THR A 161 -19.84 -20.19 -2.78
CA THR A 161 -18.48 -19.65 -2.92
C THR A 161 -17.63 -20.17 -1.76
N THR A 162 -16.42 -20.62 -2.05
CA THR A 162 -15.42 -21.01 -1.05
C THR A 162 -14.13 -20.20 -1.23
N ALA A 163 -13.43 -19.95 -0.15
CA ALA A 163 -12.07 -19.43 -0.14
C ALA A 163 -11.06 -20.59 -0.12
N LEU A 164 -9.91 -20.38 -0.76
CA LEU A 164 -8.68 -21.11 -0.48
C LEU A 164 -7.65 -20.08 -0.01
N LEU A 165 -7.10 -20.28 1.18
CA LEU A 165 -6.01 -19.46 1.70
C LEU A 165 -4.70 -20.13 1.31
N VAL A 166 -3.89 -19.44 0.52
CA VAL A 166 -2.56 -19.87 0.09
C VAL A 166 -1.56 -19.16 1.00
N ASN A 167 -1.12 -19.86 2.04
CA ASN A 167 -0.18 -19.32 3.01
C ASN A 167 1.22 -19.32 2.40
N LEU A 168 1.90 -18.19 2.51
CA LEU A 168 3.23 -18.01 1.97
C LEU A 168 4.24 -18.21 3.10
N HIS A 169 5.40 -18.79 2.78
CA HIS A 169 6.52 -18.89 3.73
C HIS A 169 6.85 -17.55 4.40
N ASP A 170 7.33 -17.59 5.63
CA ASP A 170 7.74 -16.39 6.31
C ASP A 170 9.07 -15.83 5.76
N ASP A 171 9.19 -14.50 5.72
CA ASP A 171 10.42 -13.80 5.35
C ASP A 171 11.14 -13.30 6.60
N HIS A 172 11.83 -14.24 7.26
CA HIS A 172 12.57 -13.99 8.49
C HIS A 172 13.57 -12.83 8.34
N ARG A 173 14.24 -12.74 7.19
CA ARG A 173 15.24 -11.70 6.94
C ARG A 173 14.61 -10.33 6.85
N ASN A 174 13.46 -10.22 6.19
CA ASN A 174 12.70 -8.97 6.13
C ASN A 174 12.23 -8.54 7.52
N ARG A 175 11.70 -9.46 8.35
CA ARG A 175 11.30 -9.15 9.73
C ARG A 175 12.49 -8.67 10.56
N GLU A 176 13.61 -9.39 10.56
CA GLU A 176 14.83 -9.02 11.29
C GLU A 176 15.33 -7.61 10.88
N LEU A 177 15.39 -7.33 9.58
CA LEU A 177 15.81 -6.03 9.06
C LEU A 177 14.83 -4.91 9.45
N ARG A 178 13.51 -5.16 9.42
CA ARG A 178 12.50 -4.17 9.86
C ARG A 178 12.61 -3.87 11.34
N GLU A 179 12.62 -4.90 12.18
CA GLU A 179 12.70 -4.74 13.64
C GLU A 179 13.99 -4.02 14.04
N ARG A 180 15.13 -4.40 13.44
CA ARG A 180 16.39 -3.72 13.71
C ARG A 180 16.39 -2.26 13.26
N ARG A 181 15.86 -1.98 12.06
CA ARG A 181 15.70 -0.62 11.54
C ARG A 181 14.86 0.22 12.48
N ASP A 182 13.72 -0.31 12.93
CA ASP A 182 12.75 0.42 13.74
C ASP A 182 13.30 0.68 15.15
N ALA A 183 14.01 -0.28 15.74
CA ALA A 183 14.71 -0.10 17.01
C ALA A 183 15.80 0.99 16.94
N LEU A 184 16.62 1.00 15.88
CA LEU A 184 17.64 2.03 15.68
C LEU A 184 17.02 3.41 15.44
N ARG A 185 15.92 3.48 14.67
CA ARG A 185 15.17 4.72 14.46
C ARG A 185 14.57 5.26 15.75
N ALA A 186 14.04 4.40 16.62
CA ALA A 186 13.54 4.82 17.93
C ALA A 186 14.66 5.45 18.79
N LYS A 187 15.88 4.88 18.74
CA LYS A 187 17.07 5.47 19.38
C LYS A 187 17.48 6.81 18.76
N GLU A 188 17.42 6.94 17.44
CA GLU A 188 17.67 8.19 16.71
C GLU A 188 16.72 9.30 17.21
N LYS A 189 15.42 8.99 17.26
CA LYS A 189 14.37 9.90 17.70
C LYS A 189 14.54 10.34 19.16
N ASN A 190 14.98 9.43 20.02
CA ASN A 190 15.25 9.71 21.42
C ASN A 190 16.61 10.40 21.66
N GLY A 191 17.41 10.59 20.61
CA GLY A 191 18.75 11.18 20.71
C GLY A 191 19.75 10.30 21.45
N THR A 192 19.49 8.99 21.56
CA THR A 192 20.33 8.00 22.27
C THR A 192 21.18 7.14 21.32
N LEU A 193 21.16 7.45 20.01
CA LEU A 193 21.89 6.70 19.00
C LEU A 193 23.39 6.95 19.08
N THR A 194 24.18 5.89 19.21
CA THR A 194 25.64 5.97 19.20
C THR A 194 26.19 6.10 17.76
N THR A 195 27.44 6.55 17.62
CA THR A 195 28.09 6.65 16.29
C THR A 195 28.21 5.30 15.58
N GLU A 196 28.38 4.21 16.32
CA GLU A 196 28.42 2.85 15.75
C GLU A 196 27.03 2.43 15.25
N GLU A 197 25.99 2.70 16.03
CA GLU A 197 24.61 2.45 15.67
C GLU A 197 24.13 3.32 14.51
N GLU A 198 24.65 4.53 14.32
CA GLU A 198 24.38 5.35 13.13
C GLU A 198 24.89 4.68 11.86
N VAL A 199 26.13 4.17 11.88
CA VAL A 199 26.70 3.42 10.74
C VAL A 199 25.90 2.14 10.48
N GLU A 200 25.50 1.44 11.54
CA GLU A 200 24.63 0.28 11.43
C GLU A 200 23.27 0.65 10.84
N PHE A 201 22.65 1.73 11.29
CA PHE A 201 21.35 2.18 10.83
C PHE A 201 21.35 2.45 9.33
N GLN A 202 22.36 3.16 8.82
CA GLN A 202 22.53 3.39 7.39
C GLN A 202 22.68 2.07 6.62
N LYS A 203 23.44 1.11 7.16
CA LYS A 203 23.60 -0.21 6.53
C LYS A 203 22.29 -1.00 6.52
N VAL A 204 21.58 -1.06 7.64
CA VAL A 204 20.30 -1.76 7.77
C VAL A 204 19.26 -1.17 6.83
N GLN A 205 19.24 0.16 6.64
CA GLN A 205 18.35 0.80 5.66
C GLN A 205 18.63 0.34 4.23
N VAL A 206 19.91 0.28 3.83
CA VAL A 206 20.32 -0.20 2.50
C VAL A 206 19.99 -1.68 2.32
N ASP A 207 20.32 -2.51 3.30
CA ASP A 207 20.07 -3.95 3.27
C ASP A 207 18.56 -4.27 3.25
N TYR A 208 17.77 -3.55 4.07
CA TYR A 208 16.30 -3.65 4.08
C TYR A 208 15.71 -3.29 2.72
N LYS A 209 16.14 -2.16 2.14
CA LYS A 209 15.67 -1.75 0.83
C LYS A 209 16.01 -2.78 -0.26
N ALA A 210 17.26 -3.23 -0.31
CA ALA A 210 17.70 -4.22 -1.29
C ALA A 210 16.95 -5.55 -1.17
N HIS A 211 16.70 -6.01 0.06
CA HIS A 211 15.93 -7.23 0.33
C HIS A 211 14.47 -7.07 -0.09
N ARG A 212 13.83 -5.96 0.28
CA ARG A 212 12.45 -5.62 -0.13
C ARG A 212 12.30 -5.60 -1.65
N ASP A 213 13.25 -4.99 -2.37
CA ASP A 213 13.18 -4.88 -3.83
C ASP A 213 13.40 -6.23 -4.53
N MET A 214 14.26 -7.08 -3.97
CA MET A 214 14.41 -8.47 -4.42
C MET A 214 13.10 -9.26 -4.21
N MET A 215 12.51 -9.15 -3.01
CA MET A 215 11.27 -9.84 -2.68
C MET A 215 10.08 -9.38 -3.52
N ARG A 216 10.01 -8.10 -3.90
CA ARG A 216 9.00 -7.62 -4.87
C ARG A 216 9.04 -8.38 -6.20
N ALA A 217 10.23 -8.70 -6.71
CA ALA A 217 10.35 -9.49 -7.93
C ALA A 217 9.88 -10.94 -7.73
N VAL A 218 10.23 -11.54 -6.58
CA VAL A 218 9.77 -12.89 -6.21
C VAL A 218 8.26 -12.94 -6.06
N GLU A 219 7.64 -11.96 -5.39
CA GLU A 219 6.18 -11.90 -5.23
C GLU A 219 5.47 -11.68 -6.57
N SER A 220 6.01 -10.82 -7.44
CA SER A 220 5.48 -10.61 -8.79
C SER A 220 5.49 -11.91 -9.61
N GLU A 221 6.59 -12.68 -9.54
CA GLU A 221 6.68 -14.00 -10.18
C GLU A 221 5.69 -14.99 -9.57
N ASN A 222 5.60 -15.06 -8.22
CA ASN A 222 4.67 -15.93 -7.51
C ASN A 222 3.20 -15.63 -7.88
N VAL A 223 2.81 -14.36 -7.90
CA VAL A 223 1.45 -13.94 -8.29
C VAL A 223 1.16 -14.34 -9.75
N ALA A 224 2.13 -14.20 -10.66
CA ALA A 224 1.99 -14.63 -12.04
C ALA A 224 1.86 -16.15 -12.18
N GLU A 225 2.64 -16.93 -11.42
CA GLU A 225 2.56 -18.39 -11.38
C GLU A 225 1.21 -18.87 -10.81
N VAL A 226 0.75 -18.28 -9.70
CA VAL A 226 -0.57 -18.56 -9.12
C VAL A 226 -1.67 -18.27 -10.15
N ARG A 227 -1.64 -17.12 -10.83
CA ARG A 227 -2.61 -16.79 -11.89
C ARG A 227 -2.60 -17.80 -13.02
N ALA A 228 -1.42 -18.22 -13.49
CA ALA A 228 -1.29 -19.24 -14.52
C ALA A 228 -1.86 -20.59 -14.08
N ILE A 229 -1.74 -20.94 -12.80
CA ILE A 229 -2.40 -22.12 -12.22
C ILE A 229 -3.92 -21.95 -12.27
N LEU A 230 -4.45 -20.82 -11.77
CA LEU A 230 -5.88 -20.54 -11.71
C LEU A 230 -6.55 -20.55 -13.10
N ASP A 231 -5.89 -20.01 -14.12
CA ASP A 231 -6.41 -19.97 -15.49
C ASP A 231 -6.68 -21.38 -16.06
N ARG A 232 -5.94 -22.40 -15.62
CA ARG A 232 -6.18 -23.80 -16.01
C ARG A 232 -7.47 -24.38 -15.42
N TYR A 233 -7.95 -23.80 -14.31
CA TYR A 233 -9.12 -24.26 -13.57
C TYR A 233 -10.36 -23.37 -13.75
N ARG A 234 -10.25 -22.23 -14.44
CA ARG A 234 -11.38 -21.29 -14.64
C ARG A 234 -12.58 -21.94 -15.34
N GLY A 235 -12.41 -22.54 -16.52
CA GLY A 235 -13.52 -23.21 -17.22
C GLY A 235 -14.80 -22.36 -17.29
N GLU A 236 -15.94 -22.92 -16.83
CA GLU A 236 -17.20 -22.19 -16.60
C GLU A 236 -17.35 -21.64 -15.16
N ASP A 237 -16.41 -22.00 -14.28
CA ASP A 237 -16.41 -21.60 -12.88
C ASP A 237 -15.79 -20.18 -12.74
N LYS A 238 -16.07 -19.49 -11.62
CA LYS A 238 -15.48 -18.17 -11.34
C LYS A 238 -14.38 -18.29 -10.31
N LEU A 239 -13.17 -17.87 -10.68
CA LEU A 239 -11.99 -17.84 -9.83
C LEU A 239 -11.39 -16.43 -9.83
N PHE A 240 -11.23 -15.86 -8.64
CA PHE A 240 -10.52 -14.60 -8.45
C PHE A 240 -9.42 -14.75 -7.41
N LEU A 241 -8.25 -14.21 -7.74
CA LEU A 241 -7.15 -14.04 -6.80
C LEU A 241 -7.35 -12.74 -6.01
N GLY A 242 -7.00 -12.79 -4.73
CA GLY A 242 -7.03 -11.72 -3.75
C GLY A 242 -5.81 -11.80 -2.83
N GLY A 243 -5.64 -10.79 -1.99
CA GLY A 243 -4.52 -10.68 -1.05
C GLY A 243 -3.67 -9.44 -1.30
N LEU A 244 -3.03 -8.94 -0.25
CA LEU A 244 -2.28 -7.68 -0.27
C LEU A 244 -1.11 -7.71 -1.26
N THR A 245 -0.39 -8.83 -1.34
CA THR A 245 0.75 -8.99 -2.26
C THR A 245 0.33 -8.91 -3.72
N MET A 246 -0.82 -9.49 -4.09
CA MET A 246 -1.39 -9.38 -5.43
C MET A 246 -1.85 -7.95 -5.75
N ILE A 247 -2.53 -7.27 -4.80
CA ILE A 247 -2.98 -5.88 -5.00
C ILE A 247 -1.78 -4.96 -5.24
N ALA A 248 -0.71 -5.14 -4.46
CA ALA A 248 0.52 -4.36 -4.61
C ALA A 248 1.18 -4.58 -5.99
N ASP A 249 1.28 -5.84 -6.45
CA ASP A 249 1.82 -6.18 -7.78
C ASP A 249 0.99 -5.55 -8.92
N ASP A 250 -0.33 -5.65 -8.85
CA ASP A 250 -1.24 -5.06 -9.84
C ASP A 250 -1.12 -3.54 -9.87
N LEU A 251 -1.06 -2.87 -8.72
CA LEU A 251 -0.86 -1.43 -8.64
C LEU A 251 0.46 -1.00 -9.27
N VAL A 252 1.56 -1.71 -9.04
CA VAL A 252 2.84 -1.42 -9.71
C VAL A 252 2.68 -1.52 -11.23
N THR A 253 1.98 -2.54 -11.73
CA THR A 253 1.71 -2.71 -13.15
C THR A 253 0.84 -1.59 -13.71
N PHE A 254 -0.21 -1.16 -12.99
CA PHE A 254 -1.04 -0.03 -13.37
C PHE A 254 -0.23 1.28 -13.40
N ILE A 255 0.61 1.56 -12.40
CA ILE A 255 1.47 2.75 -12.40
C ILE A 255 2.42 2.76 -13.59
N LYS A 256 3.05 1.61 -13.91
CA LYS A 256 3.92 1.49 -15.11
C LYS A 256 3.14 1.79 -16.38
N ASN A 257 1.94 1.23 -16.52
CA ASN A 257 1.08 1.47 -17.67
C ASN A 257 0.61 2.92 -17.75
N ASP A 258 0.28 3.55 -16.63
CA ASP A 258 -0.14 4.94 -16.56
C ASP A 258 0.98 5.89 -16.99
N LEU A 259 2.20 5.69 -16.49
CA LEU A 259 3.39 6.46 -16.91
C LEU A 259 3.59 6.39 -18.43
N GLN A 260 3.39 5.22 -19.03
CA GLN A 260 3.52 5.03 -20.48
C GLN A 260 2.34 5.61 -21.27
N ILE A 261 1.12 5.23 -20.93
CA ILE A 261 -0.11 5.59 -21.67
C ILE A 261 -0.38 7.09 -21.54
N PHE A 262 -0.35 7.66 -20.33
CA PHE A 262 -0.57 9.09 -20.16
C PHE A 262 0.58 9.89 -20.75
N GLY A 263 1.84 9.48 -20.52
CA GLY A 263 3.01 10.16 -21.07
C GLY A 263 2.99 10.23 -22.60
N VAL A 264 2.82 9.07 -23.27
CA VAL A 264 2.73 9.00 -24.74
C VAL A 264 1.47 9.67 -25.27
N GLY A 265 0.32 9.48 -24.59
CA GLY A 265 -0.95 10.08 -24.97
C GLY A 265 -0.90 11.61 -24.96
N VAL A 266 -0.36 12.20 -23.88
CA VAL A 266 -0.13 13.65 -23.78
C VAL A 266 0.85 14.09 -24.86
N LEU A 267 1.97 13.40 -25.07
CA LEU A 267 2.93 13.75 -26.11
C LEU A 267 2.30 13.82 -27.52
N ILE A 268 1.50 12.81 -27.90
CA ILE A 268 0.76 12.80 -29.17
C ILE A 268 -0.22 13.97 -29.23
N PHE A 269 -0.98 14.20 -28.16
CA PHE A 269 -1.91 15.33 -28.07
C PHE A 269 -1.20 16.67 -28.26
N LEU A 270 -0.01 16.85 -27.66
CA LEU A 270 0.82 18.04 -27.85
C LEU A 270 1.30 18.17 -29.29
N ILE A 271 1.79 17.10 -29.91
CA ILE A 271 2.24 17.10 -31.32
C ILE A 271 1.10 17.54 -32.25
N VAL A 272 -0.10 16.98 -32.08
CA VAL A 272 -1.27 17.31 -32.90
C VAL A 272 -1.65 18.77 -32.70
N THR A 273 -1.73 19.23 -31.45
CA THR A 273 -2.13 20.60 -31.11
C THR A 273 -1.12 21.62 -31.64
N LEU A 274 0.18 21.40 -31.44
CA LEU A 274 1.25 22.27 -31.95
C LEU A 274 1.28 22.27 -33.48
N SER A 275 1.05 21.12 -34.13
CA SER A 275 0.99 21.03 -35.59
C SER A 275 -0.17 21.85 -36.15
N PHE A 276 -1.32 21.80 -35.49
CA PHE A 276 -2.49 22.59 -35.85
C PHE A 276 -2.26 24.10 -35.67
N ILE A 277 -1.67 24.51 -34.54
CA ILE A 277 -1.45 25.92 -34.20
C ILE A 277 -0.34 26.54 -35.06
N PHE A 278 0.85 25.92 -35.08
CA PHE A 278 2.03 26.52 -35.69
C PHE A 278 2.21 26.18 -37.17
N ARG A 279 1.64 25.07 -37.64
CA ARG A 279 1.67 24.61 -39.06
C ARG A 279 3.08 24.56 -39.69
N GLN A 280 4.11 24.52 -38.86
CA GLN A 280 5.51 24.46 -39.27
C GLN A 280 6.23 23.46 -38.36
N LEU A 281 6.87 22.45 -38.97
CA LEU A 281 7.49 21.33 -38.25
C LEU A 281 8.53 21.78 -37.21
N ARG A 282 9.25 22.87 -37.47
CA ARG A 282 10.22 23.48 -36.52
C ARG A 282 9.60 23.74 -35.15
N TRP A 283 8.39 24.29 -35.12
CA TRP A 283 7.70 24.69 -33.88
C TRP A 283 6.97 23.55 -33.20
N VAL A 284 6.96 22.37 -33.81
CA VAL A 284 6.47 21.12 -33.20
C VAL A 284 7.65 20.33 -32.63
N VAL A 285 8.72 20.19 -33.42
CA VAL A 285 9.91 19.39 -33.05
C VAL A 285 10.66 20.00 -31.87
N LEU A 286 10.78 21.34 -31.80
CA LEU A 286 11.54 21.98 -30.72
C LEU A 286 10.90 21.79 -29.33
N PRO A 287 9.59 22.04 -29.12
CA PRO A 287 8.92 21.68 -27.87
C PRO A 287 9.03 20.19 -27.56
N VAL A 288 8.81 19.31 -28.54
CA VAL A 288 8.89 17.86 -28.32
C VAL A 288 10.28 17.46 -27.83
N LEU A 289 11.35 17.89 -28.49
CA LEU A 289 12.72 17.57 -28.07
C LEU A 289 13.04 18.11 -26.68
N THR A 290 12.70 19.38 -26.41
CA THR A 290 12.96 20.00 -25.10
C THR A 290 12.20 19.30 -23.97
N CYS A 291 10.93 18.94 -24.20
CA CYS A 291 10.11 18.19 -23.25
C CYS A 291 10.67 16.78 -23.02
N SER A 292 10.98 16.02 -24.07
CA SER A 292 11.53 14.66 -23.94
C SER A 292 12.86 14.65 -23.20
N PHE A 293 13.78 15.56 -23.53
CA PHE A 293 15.07 15.66 -22.84
C PHE A 293 14.89 16.07 -21.37
N SER A 294 13.94 16.95 -21.07
CA SER A 294 13.65 17.35 -19.70
C SER A 294 13.07 16.19 -18.87
N VAL A 295 12.13 15.43 -19.43
CA VAL A 295 11.53 14.27 -18.74
C VAL A 295 12.59 13.21 -18.47
N VAL A 296 13.44 12.88 -19.46
CA VAL A 296 14.53 11.91 -19.27
C VAL A 296 15.53 12.41 -18.21
N ALA A 297 15.89 13.69 -18.23
CA ALA A 297 16.78 14.27 -17.22
C ALA A 297 16.17 14.21 -15.82
N THR A 298 14.90 14.57 -15.65
CA THR A 298 14.21 14.49 -14.36
C THR A 298 14.08 13.06 -13.88
N THR A 299 13.64 12.14 -14.74
CA THR A 299 13.51 10.71 -14.39
C THR A 299 14.86 10.13 -13.97
N GLY A 300 15.93 10.50 -14.66
CA GLY A 300 17.29 10.08 -14.31
C GLY A 300 17.80 10.63 -12.98
N LEU A 301 17.48 11.90 -12.69
CA LEU A 301 17.80 12.48 -11.38
C LEU A 301 17.04 11.76 -10.26
N LEU A 302 15.75 11.49 -10.45
CA LEU A 302 14.93 10.76 -9.48
C LEU A 302 15.47 9.35 -9.24
N GLY A 303 15.82 8.62 -10.31
CA GLY A 303 16.46 7.30 -10.20
C GLY A 303 17.81 7.34 -9.50
N MET A 304 18.63 8.37 -9.76
CA MET A 304 19.94 8.54 -9.11
C MET A 304 19.83 8.81 -7.60
N PHE A 305 18.79 9.55 -7.18
CA PHE A 305 18.52 9.81 -5.76
C PHE A 305 17.67 8.71 -5.10
N GLY A 306 17.34 7.63 -5.82
CA GLY A 306 16.58 6.50 -5.29
C GLY A 306 15.14 6.83 -4.90
N TRP A 307 14.53 7.81 -5.58
CA TRP A 307 13.15 8.20 -5.32
C TRP A 307 12.16 7.22 -5.93
N GLU A 308 11.11 6.95 -5.18
CA GLU A 308 10.05 6.03 -5.57
C GLU A 308 8.86 6.79 -6.17
N VAL A 309 8.37 6.30 -7.30
CA VAL A 309 7.12 6.76 -7.89
C VAL A 309 5.97 6.00 -7.26
N THR A 310 4.94 6.71 -6.81
CA THR A 310 3.75 6.15 -6.18
C THR A 310 2.54 6.34 -7.09
N VAL A 311 1.37 5.83 -6.67
CA VAL A 311 0.09 6.07 -7.36
C VAL A 311 -0.14 7.57 -7.57
N ILE A 312 0.17 8.41 -6.58
CA ILE A 312 -0.05 9.86 -6.64
C ILE A 312 0.93 10.52 -7.63
N SER A 313 2.21 10.15 -7.58
CA SER A 313 3.23 10.76 -8.43
C SER A 313 3.32 10.17 -9.83
N SER A 314 2.59 9.10 -10.14
CA SER A 314 2.53 8.45 -11.46
C SER A 314 2.21 9.40 -12.64
N ASN A 315 1.54 10.53 -12.38
CA ASN A 315 1.20 11.53 -13.41
C ASN A 315 2.31 12.56 -13.71
N PHE A 316 3.46 12.49 -13.02
CA PHE A 316 4.48 13.55 -13.08
C PHE A 316 5.00 13.79 -14.49
N ILE A 317 5.17 12.73 -15.30
CA ILE A 317 5.63 12.83 -16.70
C ILE A 317 4.68 13.72 -17.50
N SER A 318 3.37 13.45 -17.41
CA SER A 318 2.33 14.18 -18.14
C SER A 318 2.29 15.65 -17.75
N LEU A 319 2.34 15.94 -16.45
CA LEU A 319 2.36 17.32 -15.94
C LEU A 319 3.63 18.04 -16.36
N GLN A 320 4.78 17.37 -16.29
CA GLN A 320 6.05 17.94 -16.71
C GLN A 320 6.05 18.29 -18.20
N LEU A 321 5.58 17.38 -19.08
CA LEU A 321 5.46 17.64 -20.52
C LEU A 321 4.66 18.92 -20.80
N ILE A 322 3.53 19.12 -20.12
CA ILE A 322 2.69 20.32 -20.29
C ILE A 322 3.43 21.59 -19.83
N ILE A 323 4.08 21.54 -18.67
CA ILE A 323 4.79 22.70 -18.10
C ILE A 323 6.02 23.06 -18.96
N THR A 324 6.86 22.09 -19.33
CA THR A 324 8.03 22.33 -20.20
C THR A 324 7.60 22.88 -21.56
N MET A 325 6.49 22.37 -22.11
CA MET A 325 5.94 22.86 -23.36
C MET A 325 5.50 24.32 -23.23
N ALA A 326 4.80 24.70 -22.15
CA ALA A 326 4.34 26.08 -21.95
C ALA A 326 5.51 27.08 -21.97
N ILE A 327 6.61 26.77 -21.26
CA ILE A 327 7.82 27.60 -21.26
C ILE A 327 8.40 27.71 -22.68
N THR A 328 8.48 26.58 -23.39
CA THR A 328 9.03 26.55 -24.75
C THR A 328 8.16 27.33 -25.74
N ILE A 329 6.83 27.26 -25.62
CA ILE A 329 5.89 28.05 -26.44
C ILE A 329 6.14 29.55 -26.26
N HIS A 330 6.34 30.02 -25.02
CA HIS A 330 6.62 31.43 -24.79
C HIS A 330 7.92 31.89 -25.48
N LEU A 331 8.97 31.06 -25.46
CA LEU A 331 10.22 31.32 -26.20
C LEU A 331 9.99 31.34 -27.72
N ILE A 332 9.21 30.38 -28.25
CA ILE A 332 8.87 30.30 -29.67
C ILE A 332 8.12 31.56 -30.12
N VAL A 333 7.08 31.94 -29.39
CA VAL A 333 6.25 33.10 -29.72
C VAL A 333 7.08 34.37 -29.68
N ARG A 334 7.95 34.53 -28.67
CA ARG A 334 8.85 35.69 -28.59
C ARG A 334 9.86 35.73 -29.73
N TYR A 335 10.47 34.61 -30.10
CA TYR A 335 11.35 34.53 -31.26
C TYR A 335 10.60 34.91 -32.56
N ARG A 336 9.39 34.37 -32.77
CA ARG A 336 8.56 34.68 -33.95
C ARG A 336 8.20 36.17 -34.00
N GLU A 337 7.86 36.77 -32.86
CA GLU A 337 7.57 38.19 -32.74
C GLU A 337 8.80 39.03 -33.13
N LEU A 338 9.97 38.75 -32.56
CA LEU A 338 11.20 39.49 -32.87
C LEU A 338 11.62 39.32 -34.33
N ALA A 339 11.51 38.12 -34.90
CA ALA A 339 11.80 37.87 -36.31
C ALA A 339 10.89 38.67 -37.25
N ARG A 340 9.64 38.95 -36.82
CA ARG A 340 8.68 39.78 -37.56
C ARG A 340 8.97 41.27 -37.42
N THR A 341 9.16 41.77 -36.20
CA THR A 341 9.28 43.21 -35.95
C THR A 341 10.69 43.74 -36.24
N HIS A 342 11.70 42.88 -36.22
CA HIS A 342 13.10 43.19 -36.49
C HIS A 342 13.66 42.26 -37.58
N PRO A 343 13.15 42.33 -38.83
CA PRO A 343 13.55 41.45 -39.92
C PRO A 343 15.01 41.64 -40.36
N GLU A 344 15.69 42.69 -39.93
CA GLU A 344 17.10 42.97 -40.17
C GLU A 344 18.05 42.16 -39.28
N LYS A 345 17.62 41.75 -38.09
CA LYS A 345 18.46 41.01 -37.14
C LYS A 345 18.78 39.61 -37.63
N ASP A 346 20.01 39.15 -37.40
CA ASP A 346 20.42 37.80 -37.78
C ASP A 346 19.88 36.73 -36.81
N GLN A 347 20.15 35.46 -37.11
CA GLN A 347 19.67 34.35 -36.28
C GLN A 347 20.22 34.41 -34.84
N HIS A 348 21.46 34.83 -34.69
CA HIS A 348 22.15 34.86 -33.41
C HIS A 348 21.56 35.95 -32.51
N GLU A 349 21.40 37.17 -33.03
CA GLU A 349 20.78 38.30 -32.33
C GLU A 349 19.34 38.00 -31.92
N LEU A 350 18.55 37.39 -32.82
CA LEU A 350 17.17 37.02 -32.52
C LEU A 350 17.07 36.02 -31.37
N VAL A 351 17.92 34.99 -31.36
CA VAL A 351 17.95 33.99 -30.28
C VAL A 351 18.42 34.61 -28.96
N LEU A 352 19.49 35.43 -28.99
CA LEU A 352 20.02 36.09 -27.80
C LEU A 352 18.97 37.01 -27.16
N ASP A 353 18.33 37.87 -27.96
CA ASP A 353 17.32 38.80 -27.46
C ASP A 353 16.06 38.06 -26.97
N THR A 354 15.70 36.94 -27.60
CA THR A 354 14.60 36.07 -27.14
C THR A 354 14.88 35.55 -25.74
N VAL A 355 16.04 34.92 -25.53
CA VAL A 355 16.36 34.26 -24.26
C VAL A 355 16.56 35.28 -23.13
N VAL A 356 17.26 36.39 -23.40
CA VAL A 356 17.49 37.44 -22.39
C VAL A 356 16.18 38.06 -21.94
N PHE A 357 15.24 38.30 -22.86
CA PHE A 357 13.93 38.86 -22.51
C PHE A 357 13.06 37.85 -21.75
N MET A 358 13.01 36.61 -22.21
CA MET A 358 12.11 35.59 -21.64
C MET A 358 12.62 34.97 -20.33
N ALA A 359 13.91 35.12 -20.00
CA ALA A 359 14.48 34.54 -18.79
C ALA A 359 13.73 34.94 -17.51
N LEU A 360 13.45 36.24 -17.31
CA LEU A 360 12.83 36.71 -16.08
C LEU A 360 11.33 36.33 -15.98
N PRO A 361 10.49 36.51 -17.03
CA PRO A 361 9.10 36.05 -16.99
C PRO A 361 8.97 34.54 -16.76
N CYS A 362 9.77 33.73 -17.46
CA CYS A 362 9.73 32.28 -17.30
C CYS A 362 10.26 31.84 -15.92
N LEU A 363 11.28 32.51 -15.39
CA LEU A 363 11.77 32.24 -14.04
C LEU A 363 10.67 32.49 -12.99
N TYR A 364 9.93 33.60 -13.08
CA TYR A 364 8.82 33.86 -12.14
C TYR A 364 7.67 32.86 -12.29
N ALA A 365 7.32 32.47 -13.52
CA ALA A 365 6.32 31.44 -13.76
C ALA A 365 6.73 30.09 -13.13
N VAL A 366 8.01 29.73 -13.23
CA VAL A 366 8.56 28.51 -12.62
C VAL A 366 8.64 28.63 -11.11
N LEU A 367 9.12 29.75 -10.56
CA LEU A 367 9.20 29.94 -9.11
C LEU A 367 7.83 29.89 -8.44
N THR A 368 6.80 30.47 -9.06
CA THR A 368 5.42 30.38 -8.55
C THR A 368 4.86 28.97 -8.63
N THR A 369 5.19 28.22 -9.70
CA THR A 369 4.83 26.80 -9.82
C THR A 369 5.54 25.93 -8.77
N VAL A 370 6.84 26.18 -8.55
CA VAL A 370 7.62 25.52 -7.50
C VAL A 370 7.04 25.84 -6.13
N ALA A 371 6.66 27.09 -5.85
CA ALA A 371 6.00 27.43 -4.58
C ALA A 371 4.68 26.66 -4.38
N GLY A 372 3.88 26.48 -5.45
CA GLY A 372 2.65 25.69 -5.41
C GLY A 372 2.88 24.19 -5.16
N PHE A 373 3.87 23.57 -5.81
CA PHE A 373 4.20 22.17 -5.53
C PHE A 373 4.88 21.99 -4.17
N SER A 374 5.73 22.93 -3.77
CA SER A 374 6.38 22.92 -2.48
C SER A 374 5.40 23.08 -1.31
N SER A 375 4.21 23.66 -1.49
CA SER A 375 3.20 23.66 -0.42
C SER A 375 2.66 22.26 -0.09
N LEU A 376 2.77 21.30 -1.02
CA LEU A 376 2.38 19.90 -0.78
C LEU A 376 3.28 19.17 0.22
N ILE A 377 4.50 19.69 0.47
CA ILE A 377 5.43 19.17 1.46
C ILE A 377 4.84 19.27 2.89
N LEU A 378 3.85 20.12 3.10
CA LEU A 378 3.18 20.31 4.39
C LEU A 378 1.94 19.40 4.58
N SER A 379 1.66 18.47 3.66
CA SER A 379 0.40 17.70 3.61
C SER A 379 0.26 16.60 4.67
N GLY A 380 1.34 16.21 5.35
CA GLY A 380 1.33 15.10 6.31
C GLY A 380 1.10 13.71 5.70
N ILE A 381 1.14 13.58 4.37
CA ILE A 381 0.97 12.32 3.64
C ILE A 381 2.22 12.10 2.77
N LEU A 382 3.02 11.08 3.08
CA LEU A 382 4.36 10.89 2.49
C LEU A 382 4.39 10.91 0.95
N PRO A 383 3.47 10.25 0.21
CA PRO A 383 3.49 10.27 -1.25
C PRO A 383 3.16 11.66 -1.83
N VAL A 384 2.34 12.46 -1.13
CA VAL A 384 2.02 13.83 -1.52
C VAL A 384 3.21 14.75 -1.28
N ILE A 385 3.94 14.55 -0.19
CA ILE A 385 5.19 15.24 0.12
C ILE A 385 6.24 14.96 -0.97
N ASN A 386 6.46 13.68 -1.26
CA ASN A 386 7.40 13.23 -2.30
C ASN A 386 7.01 13.78 -3.66
N PHE A 387 5.72 13.77 -4.01
CA PHE A 387 5.24 14.38 -5.25
C PHE A 387 5.49 15.90 -5.32
N GLY A 388 5.33 16.62 -4.21
CA GLY A 388 5.66 18.04 -4.11
C GLY A 388 7.13 18.32 -4.40
N TRP A 389 8.04 17.57 -3.75
CA TRP A 389 9.47 17.67 -4.04
C TRP A 389 9.80 17.29 -5.49
N MET A 390 9.13 16.27 -6.03
CA MET A 390 9.38 15.70 -7.36
C MET A 390 9.06 16.73 -8.44
N MET A 391 7.89 17.35 -8.33
CA MET A 391 7.44 18.35 -9.28
C MET A 391 8.23 19.66 -9.14
N SER A 392 8.60 20.07 -7.93
CA SER A 392 9.47 21.25 -7.73
C SER A 392 10.84 21.06 -8.39
N ALA A 393 11.45 19.88 -8.25
CA ALA A 393 12.69 19.53 -8.93
C ALA A 393 12.49 19.41 -10.45
N GLY A 394 11.45 18.70 -10.90
CA GLY A 394 11.15 18.46 -12.32
C GLY A 394 10.87 19.74 -13.10
N VAL A 395 10.14 20.69 -12.53
CA VAL A 395 9.86 21.99 -13.16
C VAL A 395 11.11 22.88 -13.19
N SER A 396 11.97 22.80 -12.16
CA SER A 396 13.27 23.48 -12.15
C SER A 396 14.21 22.93 -13.23
N VAL A 397 14.28 21.61 -13.38
CA VAL A 397 15.01 20.95 -14.48
C VAL A 397 14.43 21.35 -15.83
N SER A 398 13.10 21.44 -15.94
CA SER A 398 12.42 21.89 -17.16
C SER A 398 12.81 23.29 -17.59
N LEU A 399 12.91 24.23 -16.65
CA LEU A 399 13.40 25.57 -16.92
C LEU A 399 14.83 25.53 -17.45
N LEU A 400 15.73 24.85 -16.74
CA LEU A 400 17.15 24.75 -17.11
C LEU A 400 17.31 24.13 -18.50
N MET A 401 16.69 22.96 -18.73
CA MET A 401 16.77 22.22 -19.98
C MET A 401 16.21 23.04 -21.15
N THR A 402 15.08 23.72 -20.96
CA THR A 402 14.48 24.57 -22.00
C THR A 402 15.41 25.72 -22.37
N PHE A 403 15.96 26.43 -21.38
CA PHE A 403 16.83 27.58 -21.61
C PHE A 403 18.23 27.21 -22.13
N LEU A 404 18.65 25.96 -22.00
CA LEU A 404 19.87 25.44 -22.63
C LEU A 404 19.62 24.90 -24.04
N LEU A 405 18.64 24.01 -24.20
CA LEU A 405 18.36 23.32 -25.47
C LEU A 405 17.74 24.23 -26.51
N PHE A 406 16.75 25.06 -26.14
CA PHE A 406 16.05 25.91 -27.10
C PHE A 406 17.00 26.81 -27.91
N PRO A 407 17.85 27.66 -27.27
CA PRO A 407 18.77 28.51 -28.03
C PRO A 407 19.83 27.71 -28.80
N ALA A 408 20.36 26.65 -28.21
CA ALA A 408 21.42 25.87 -28.84
C ALA A 408 20.94 25.14 -30.10
N LEU A 409 19.72 24.57 -30.09
CA LEU A 409 19.06 23.98 -31.25
C LEU A 409 18.68 25.04 -32.29
N GLN A 410 18.12 26.16 -31.85
CA GLN A 410 17.74 27.26 -32.73
C GLN A 410 18.92 27.83 -33.52
N LEU A 411 20.11 27.90 -32.92
CA LEU A 411 21.29 28.42 -33.61
C LEU A 411 21.82 27.48 -34.71
N GLN A 412 21.44 26.19 -34.70
CA GLN A 412 21.78 25.25 -35.78
C GLN A 412 20.84 25.38 -36.99
N MET A 413 19.77 26.18 -36.87
CA MET A 413 18.76 26.34 -37.90
C MET A 413 18.85 27.73 -38.51
N ASN A 414 18.58 27.83 -39.82
CA ASN A 414 18.50 29.12 -40.50
C ASN A 414 17.37 29.98 -39.92
N LYS A 415 17.51 31.30 -40.01
CA LYS A 415 16.43 32.25 -39.69
C LYS A 415 15.15 31.88 -40.44
N LEU A 416 14.04 31.83 -39.72
CA LEU A 416 12.73 31.52 -40.29
C LEU A 416 11.76 32.66 -39.98
N MET A 417 11.21 33.26 -41.03
CA MET A 417 10.14 34.23 -40.90
C MET A 417 8.84 33.54 -40.50
N PRO A 418 8.07 34.09 -39.56
CA PRO A 418 6.82 33.48 -39.14
C PRO A 418 5.77 33.53 -40.27
N ASP A 419 5.12 32.40 -40.53
CA ASP A 419 3.85 32.40 -41.27
C ASP A 419 2.74 32.81 -40.29
N LEU A 420 1.97 33.83 -40.65
CA LEU A 420 0.86 34.38 -39.85
C LEU A 420 -0.50 34.26 -40.58
N SER A 421 -0.56 33.45 -41.64
CA SER A 421 -1.74 33.28 -42.48
C SER A 421 -2.98 32.81 -41.69
N PHE A 422 -2.77 32.04 -40.61
CA PHE A 422 -3.84 31.58 -39.74
C PHE A 422 -4.30 32.66 -38.76
N GLU A 423 -3.38 33.29 -38.02
CA GLU A 423 -3.67 34.33 -37.03
C GLU A 423 -4.34 35.56 -37.68
N ASN A 424 -3.96 35.88 -38.92
CA ASN A 424 -4.58 36.96 -39.69
C ASN A 424 -5.99 36.60 -40.20
N ARG A 425 -6.30 35.30 -40.39
CA ARG A 425 -7.60 34.82 -40.88
C ARG A 425 -8.60 34.61 -39.74
N TYR A 426 -8.14 34.15 -38.58
CA TYR A 426 -8.97 33.82 -37.42
C TYR A 426 -8.51 34.59 -36.18
N SER A 427 -9.13 35.74 -35.92
CA SER A 427 -8.82 36.56 -34.74
C SER A 427 -9.73 36.22 -33.55
N LEU A 428 -9.54 35.02 -33.00
CA LEU A 428 -10.30 34.56 -31.82
C LEU A 428 -10.16 35.52 -30.63
N THR A 429 -8.99 36.12 -30.44
CA THR A 429 -8.75 37.12 -29.38
C THR A 429 -9.61 38.37 -29.53
N LEU A 430 -9.83 38.86 -30.75
CA LEU A 430 -10.76 39.97 -31.00
C LEU A 430 -12.21 39.57 -30.74
N VAL A 431 -12.58 38.33 -31.06
CA VAL A 431 -13.93 37.81 -30.75
C VAL A 431 -14.16 37.79 -29.24
N PHE A 432 -13.22 37.25 -28.46
CA PHE A 432 -13.30 37.23 -27.01
C PHE A 432 -13.29 38.64 -26.40
N SER A 433 -12.43 39.54 -26.87
CA SER A 433 -12.40 40.93 -26.41
C SER A 433 -13.75 41.63 -26.64
N ARG A 434 -14.29 41.57 -27.86
CA ARG A 434 -15.59 42.20 -28.16
C ARG A 434 -16.74 41.60 -27.35
N PHE A 435 -16.68 40.29 -27.10
CA PHE A 435 -17.68 39.61 -26.28
C PHE A 435 -17.59 40.08 -24.81
N THR A 436 -16.39 40.10 -24.24
CA THR A 436 -16.13 40.55 -22.87
C THR A 436 -16.48 42.03 -22.69
N ASP A 437 -16.15 42.89 -23.65
CA ASP A 437 -16.49 44.32 -23.60
C ASP A 437 -18.00 44.55 -23.63
N ARG A 438 -18.74 43.73 -24.40
CA ARG A 438 -20.19 43.84 -24.53
C ARG A 438 -20.96 43.26 -23.34
N TYR A 439 -20.48 42.16 -22.76
CA TYR A 439 -21.20 41.38 -21.75
C TYR A 439 -20.48 41.28 -20.39
N GLY A 440 -19.50 42.15 -20.11
CA GLY A 440 -18.64 42.07 -18.93
C GLY A 440 -19.37 41.93 -17.60
N ASN A 441 -20.41 42.74 -17.35
CA ASN A 441 -21.21 42.62 -16.13
C ASN A 441 -21.93 41.27 -16.02
N GLY A 442 -22.42 40.73 -17.14
CA GLY A 442 -23.04 39.41 -17.19
C GLY A 442 -22.03 38.29 -16.90
N ILE A 443 -20.80 38.42 -17.42
CA ILE A 443 -19.70 37.49 -17.14
C ILE A 443 -19.35 37.51 -15.66
N LEU A 444 -19.26 38.69 -15.03
CA LEU A 444 -18.97 38.80 -13.59
C LEU A 444 -20.06 38.15 -12.73
N TRP A 445 -21.34 38.40 -13.04
CA TRP A 445 -22.46 37.75 -12.34
C TRP A 445 -22.42 36.22 -12.52
N PHE A 446 -22.18 35.75 -13.74
CA PHE A 446 -22.09 34.32 -14.02
C PHE A 446 -20.91 33.67 -13.30
N SER A 447 -19.73 34.30 -13.31
CA SER A 447 -18.55 33.81 -12.58
C SER A 447 -18.79 33.80 -11.07
N GLY A 448 -19.49 34.82 -10.52
CA GLY A 448 -19.87 34.85 -9.11
C GLY A 448 -20.85 33.73 -8.74
N LEU A 449 -21.83 33.45 -9.60
CA LEU A 449 -22.73 32.31 -9.44
C LEU A 449 -21.98 30.98 -9.50
N LEU A 450 -21.08 30.83 -10.47
CA LEU A 450 -20.27 29.63 -10.64
C LEU A 450 -19.36 29.41 -9.42
N LEU A 451 -18.75 30.47 -8.89
CA LEU A 451 -17.98 30.42 -7.65
C LEU A 451 -18.85 29.97 -6.47
N LEU A 452 -20.07 30.51 -6.32
CA LEU A 452 -20.99 30.10 -5.25
C LEU A 452 -21.35 28.62 -5.38
N VAL A 453 -21.67 28.15 -6.59
CA VAL A 453 -21.95 26.74 -6.86
C VAL A 453 -20.73 25.86 -6.55
N SER A 454 -19.52 26.28 -6.93
CA SER A 454 -18.28 25.57 -6.61
C SER A 454 -17.99 25.51 -5.11
N VAL A 455 -18.26 26.59 -4.36
CA VAL A 455 -18.11 26.61 -2.89
C VAL A 455 -19.11 25.65 -2.24
N VAL A 456 -20.39 25.71 -2.64
CA VAL A 456 -21.43 24.78 -2.16
C VAL A 456 -21.06 23.34 -2.51
N GLY A 457 -20.58 23.07 -3.72
CA GLY A 457 -20.08 21.76 -4.12
C GLY A 457 -18.88 21.30 -3.26
N GLY A 458 -17.94 22.20 -2.98
CA GLY A 458 -16.79 21.94 -2.11
C GLY A 458 -17.18 21.52 -0.70
N THR A 459 -18.23 22.12 -0.13
CA THR A 459 -18.74 21.72 1.21
C THR A 459 -19.37 20.32 1.25
N ARG A 460 -19.61 19.69 0.10
CA ARG A 460 -20.16 18.33 -0.02
C ARG A 460 -19.11 17.28 -0.36
N LEU A 461 -17.83 17.65 -0.43
CA LEU A 461 -16.76 16.68 -0.65
C LEU A 461 -16.67 15.74 0.56
N MET A 462 -16.67 14.44 0.27
CA MET A 462 -16.49 13.39 1.26
C MET A 462 -15.06 12.87 1.12
N VAL A 463 -14.33 12.81 2.23
CA VAL A 463 -12.94 12.33 2.26
C VAL A 463 -12.95 10.90 2.76
N GLU A 464 -12.73 9.95 1.86
CA GLU A 464 -12.59 8.53 2.16
C GLU A 464 -11.44 7.96 1.33
N ASN A 465 -10.77 6.94 1.86
CA ASN A 465 -9.71 6.23 1.17
C ASN A 465 -10.11 4.75 1.04
N SER A 466 -10.77 4.40 -0.08
CA SER A 466 -11.11 3.02 -0.40
C SER A 466 -10.27 2.52 -1.55
N PHE A 467 -9.53 1.43 -1.33
CA PHE A 467 -8.66 0.85 -2.36
C PHE A 467 -9.47 0.24 -3.50
N ILE A 468 -10.65 -0.32 -3.23
CA ILE A 468 -11.48 -0.94 -4.28
C ILE A 468 -11.94 0.10 -5.31
N ASP A 469 -12.20 1.34 -4.86
CA ASP A 469 -12.66 2.45 -5.72
C ASP A 469 -11.58 2.99 -6.66
N TYR A 470 -10.30 2.63 -6.47
CA TYR A 470 -9.23 3.00 -7.39
C TYR A 470 -9.31 2.21 -8.70
N PHE A 471 -10.04 1.11 -8.72
CA PHE A 471 -10.15 0.21 -9.87
C PHE A 471 -11.52 0.30 -10.53
N LYS A 472 -11.54 0.23 -11.86
CA LYS A 472 -12.80 0.18 -12.62
C LYS A 472 -13.54 -1.12 -12.31
N GLU A 473 -14.86 -1.07 -12.26
CA GLU A 473 -15.71 -2.25 -11.96
C GLU A 473 -15.50 -3.44 -12.92
N SER A 474 -14.94 -3.19 -14.11
CA SER A 474 -14.65 -4.19 -15.11
C SER A 474 -13.34 -4.96 -14.90
N THR A 475 -12.47 -4.52 -13.97
CA THR A 475 -11.18 -5.19 -13.74
C THR A 475 -11.35 -6.44 -12.88
N GLU A 476 -10.44 -7.40 -13.06
CA GLU A 476 -10.41 -8.61 -12.24
C GLU A 476 -10.24 -8.30 -10.76
N ILE A 477 -9.34 -7.38 -10.41
CA ILE A 477 -9.08 -6.97 -9.03
C ILE A 477 -10.33 -6.39 -8.34
N TYR A 478 -11.10 -5.54 -9.02
CA TYR A 478 -12.35 -5.01 -8.45
C TYR A 478 -13.36 -6.14 -8.22
N GLN A 479 -13.55 -7.00 -9.21
CA GLN A 479 -14.52 -8.10 -9.13
C GLN A 479 -14.14 -9.11 -8.05
N GLY A 480 -12.86 -9.46 -7.97
CA GLY A 480 -12.32 -10.36 -6.96
C GLY A 480 -12.46 -9.80 -5.55
N LEU A 481 -12.02 -8.55 -5.33
CA LEU A 481 -12.17 -7.89 -4.04
C LEU A 481 -13.64 -7.80 -3.63
N LYS A 482 -14.53 -7.42 -4.56
CA LYS A 482 -15.97 -7.35 -4.26
C LYS A 482 -16.56 -8.71 -3.88
N VAL A 483 -16.15 -9.79 -4.54
CA VAL A 483 -16.61 -11.14 -4.20
C VAL A 483 -16.11 -11.55 -2.82
N ILE A 484 -14.83 -11.37 -2.52
CA ILE A 484 -14.26 -11.69 -1.20
C ILE A 484 -14.93 -10.83 -0.13
N ASP A 485 -15.08 -9.53 -0.38
CA ASP A 485 -15.63 -8.58 0.57
C ASP A 485 -17.10 -8.88 0.92
N GLN A 486 -17.92 -9.17 -0.09
CA GLN A 486 -19.36 -9.37 0.10
C GLN A 486 -19.73 -10.80 0.49
N LYS A 487 -18.94 -11.81 0.09
CA LYS A 487 -19.28 -13.22 0.31
C LYS A 487 -18.39 -13.96 1.31
N LEU A 488 -17.22 -13.42 1.63
CA LEU A 488 -16.21 -14.07 2.49
C LEU A 488 -15.80 -13.13 3.63
N GLY A 489 -16.75 -12.28 4.06
CA GLY A 489 -16.66 -11.54 5.31
C GLY A 489 -15.75 -10.33 5.30
N GLY A 490 -15.46 -9.70 4.15
CA GLY A 490 -14.71 -8.44 4.09
C GLY A 490 -13.26 -8.59 3.63
N THR A 491 -12.66 -7.50 3.15
CA THR A 491 -11.26 -7.49 2.66
C THR A 491 -10.29 -6.65 3.48
N THR A 492 -10.78 -5.61 4.19
CA THR A 492 -9.93 -4.70 4.97
C THR A 492 -9.94 -5.11 6.44
N THR A 493 -8.80 -5.21 7.10
CA THR A 493 -8.73 -5.55 8.52
C THR A 493 -8.77 -4.31 9.42
N LEU A 494 -9.44 -4.45 10.57
CA LEU A 494 -9.46 -3.53 11.70
C LEU A 494 -9.19 -4.36 12.95
N ASP A 495 -8.13 -4.03 13.68
CA ASP A 495 -7.83 -4.69 14.94
C ASP A 495 -8.31 -3.84 16.12
N VAL A 496 -9.04 -4.48 17.04
CA VAL A 496 -9.43 -3.90 18.32
C VAL A 496 -8.74 -4.70 19.40
N VAL A 497 -7.84 -4.06 20.14
CA VAL A 497 -7.07 -4.69 21.21
C VAL A 497 -7.64 -4.27 22.56
N LEU A 498 -7.93 -5.27 23.38
CA LEU A 498 -8.37 -5.11 24.76
C LEU A 498 -7.16 -5.33 25.67
N ASN A 499 -6.81 -4.30 26.44
CA ASN A 499 -5.78 -4.39 27.48
C ASN A 499 -6.49 -4.69 28.79
N PHE A 500 -6.05 -5.72 29.50
CA PHE A 500 -6.52 -5.98 30.85
C PHE A 500 -5.62 -5.26 31.86
N GLU A 501 -6.22 -4.72 32.93
CA GLU A 501 -5.44 -4.21 34.06
C GLU A 501 -4.74 -5.38 34.76
N GLU A 502 -3.53 -5.16 35.27
CA GLU A 502 -2.90 -6.11 36.19
C GLU A 502 -3.76 -6.13 37.46
N GLU A 503 -4.39 -7.28 37.74
CA GLU A 503 -5.00 -7.49 39.05
C GLU A 503 -3.84 -7.68 40.03
N GLU A 504 -3.70 -6.79 41.02
CA GLU A 504 -2.81 -7.03 42.16
C GLU A 504 -3.22 -8.37 42.76
N VAL A 505 -2.38 -9.39 42.57
CA VAL A 505 -2.55 -10.67 43.25
C VAL A 505 -2.38 -10.37 44.73
N GLU A 506 -3.47 -10.33 45.49
CA GLU A 506 -3.39 -10.36 46.95
C GLU A 506 -2.68 -11.67 47.29
N GLU A 507 -1.39 -11.57 47.65
CA GLU A 507 -0.68 -12.64 48.35
C GLU A 507 -1.56 -13.06 49.51
N VAL A 508 -2.15 -14.24 49.40
CA VAL A 508 -2.79 -14.89 50.53
C VAL A 508 -1.66 -15.16 51.50
N GLU A 509 -1.53 -14.32 52.54
CA GLU A 509 -0.62 -14.56 53.65
C GLU A 509 -0.88 -15.99 54.17
N ASP A 510 0.04 -16.90 53.88
CA ASP A 510 0.04 -18.25 54.43
C ASP A 510 0.05 -18.12 55.96
N GLU A 511 -1.06 -18.50 56.60
CA GLU A 511 -1.05 -18.75 58.04
C GLU A 511 0.01 -19.83 58.32
N PRO A 512 0.97 -19.60 59.22
CA PRO A 512 2.06 -20.54 59.44
C PRO A 512 1.51 -21.83 60.05
N VAL A 513 1.59 -22.91 59.28
CA VAL A 513 1.45 -24.28 59.79
C VAL A 513 2.66 -24.54 60.69
N GLU A 514 2.42 -24.80 61.98
CA GLU A 514 3.45 -25.22 62.93
C GLU A 514 4.07 -26.55 62.47
N GLU A 515 5.29 -26.50 61.91
CA GLU A 515 6.10 -27.67 61.65
C GLU A 515 6.77 -28.18 62.94
N HIS A 516 6.49 -29.44 63.26
CA HIS A 516 7.19 -30.18 64.29
C HIS A 516 8.61 -30.52 63.83
N GLU A 517 9.60 -29.99 64.54
CA GLU A 517 11.01 -30.37 64.44
C GLU A 517 11.22 -31.88 64.67
N SER A 518 11.95 -32.51 63.74
CA SER A 518 12.67 -33.75 63.98
C SER A 518 14.03 -33.67 63.30
N GLU A 519 15.06 -33.45 64.12
CA GLU A 519 16.48 -33.50 63.76
C GLU A 519 16.87 -34.79 63.04
N GLY A 520 17.73 -34.66 62.04
CA GLY A 520 18.30 -35.76 61.27
C GLY A 520 19.44 -35.30 60.37
N ASP A 521 20.55 -34.94 61.01
CA ASP A 521 21.91 -34.70 60.51
C ASP A 521 22.33 -35.58 59.31
N LEU A 522 22.96 -34.99 58.28
CA LEU A 522 24.11 -35.53 57.52
C LEU A 522 24.65 -34.52 56.47
N ASN A 523 25.80 -33.95 56.81
CA ASN A 523 26.97 -33.49 56.04
C ASN A 523 26.99 -33.35 54.49
N GLU A 524 27.53 -32.18 54.12
CA GLU A 524 28.67 -31.88 53.22
C GLU A 524 28.53 -32.02 51.68
N GLU A 525 28.57 -30.82 51.07
CA GLU A 525 29.47 -30.36 50.00
C GLU A 525 29.19 -30.74 48.52
N GLU A 526 29.39 -29.70 47.69
CA GLU A 526 29.53 -29.64 46.23
C GLU A 526 28.24 -29.61 45.38
N ASP A 527 27.83 -28.40 44.97
CA ASP A 527 27.69 -28.01 43.55
C ASP A 527 27.27 -26.52 43.43
N GLU A 528 28.25 -25.62 43.53
CA GLU A 528 28.15 -24.24 42.99
C GLU A 528 28.35 -24.34 41.47
N ASP A 529 27.31 -24.62 40.69
CA ASP A 529 27.28 -24.40 39.21
C ASP A 529 25.86 -24.68 38.59
N LEU A 530 24.77 -24.58 39.35
CA LEU A 530 23.40 -24.83 38.87
C LEU A 530 22.43 -23.63 38.95
N GLU A 531 22.84 -22.49 39.51
CA GLU A 531 21.94 -21.33 39.70
C GLU A 531 21.60 -20.59 38.38
N ASP A 532 22.39 -20.72 37.32
CA ASP A 532 22.14 -20.00 36.05
C ASP A 532 21.23 -20.78 35.06
N PHE A 533 20.79 -21.99 35.43
CA PHE A 533 19.78 -22.76 34.71
C PHE A 533 18.46 -22.90 35.48
N SER A 534 18.47 -22.75 36.81
CA SER A 534 17.24 -22.74 37.62
C SER A 534 16.44 -21.46 37.41
N ASP A 535 17.09 -20.31 37.26
CA ASP A 535 16.39 -19.02 37.09
C ASP A 535 15.65 -18.95 35.74
N LEU A 536 16.19 -19.62 34.70
CA LEU A 536 15.53 -19.74 33.40
C LEU A 536 14.43 -20.82 33.39
N GLU A 537 14.59 -21.90 34.16
CA GLU A 537 13.52 -22.89 34.36
C GLU A 537 12.41 -22.35 35.27
N GLU A 538 12.71 -21.49 36.25
CA GLU A 538 11.73 -20.77 37.08
C GLU A 538 11.00 -19.68 36.29
N GLU A 539 11.68 -18.88 35.44
CA GLU A 539 11.00 -17.93 34.53
C GLU A 539 10.07 -18.64 33.53
N ILE A 540 10.49 -19.80 32.99
CA ILE A 540 9.66 -20.61 32.07
C ILE A 540 8.52 -21.32 32.83
N ALA A 541 8.75 -21.75 34.07
CA ALA A 541 7.72 -22.38 34.90
C ALA A 541 6.67 -21.37 35.41
N GLU A 542 7.07 -20.14 35.75
CA GLU A 542 6.15 -19.06 36.10
C GLU A 542 5.30 -18.62 34.89
N GLU A 543 5.84 -18.63 33.67
CA GLU A 543 5.08 -18.36 32.43
C GLU A 543 4.00 -19.44 32.17
N GLU A 544 4.29 -20.71 32.43
CA GLU A 544 3.35 -21.83 32.24
C GLU A 544 2.26 -21.89 33.34
N GLU A 545 2.58 -21.53 34.59
CA GLU A 545 1.60 -21.42 35.68
C GLU A 545 0.75 -20.15 35.57
N GLY A 546 1.31 -19.00 35.16
CA GLY A 546 0.60 -17.73 35.01
C GLY A 546 -0.48 -17.74 33.92
N ALA A 547 -0.28 -18.52 32.84
CA ALA A 547 -1.26 -18.65 31.77
C ALA A 547 -2.59 -19.28 32.24
N GLN A 548 -2.56 -20.14 33.26
CA GLN A 548 -3.79 -20.75 33.80
C GLN A 548 -4.70 -19.70 34.46
N TYR A 549 -4.10 -18.70 35.11
CA TYR A 549 -4.82 -17.62 35.81
C TYR A 549 -5.26 -16.49 34.87
N TRP A 550 -4.70 -16.43 33.65
CA TRP A 550 -5.07 -15.41 32.67
C TRP A 550 -6.51 -15.55 32.17
N PHE A 551 -7.03 -16.78 32.07
CA PHE A 551 -8.36 -17.09 31.53
C PHE A 551 -9.48 -16.95 32.58
N THR A 552 -9.75 -15.72 33.04
CA THR A 552 -10.83 -15.48 34.01
C THR A 552 -12.20 -15.25 33.35
N THR A 553 -13.28 -15.58 34.07
CA THR A 553 -14.66 -15.38 33.61
C THR A 553 -14.93 -13.93 33.19
N ASN A 554 -14.46 -12.97 33.98
CA ASN A 554 -14.65 -11.54 33.71
C ASN A 554 -14.01 -11.14 32.37
N ARG A 555 -12.76 -11.55 32.12
CA ARG A 555 -12.05 -11.28 30.86
C ARG A 555 -12.76 -11.90 29.65
N MET A 556 -13.25 -13.14 29.81
CA MET A 556 -14.00 -13.83 28.75
C MET A 556 -15.33 -13.13 28.45
N GLU A 557 -16.07 -12.69 29.47
CA GLU A 557 -17.33 -11.94 29.31
C GLU A 557 -17.10 -10.59 28.61
N GLN A 558 -16.06 -9.84 29.01
CA GLN A 558 -15.68 -8.59 28.36
C GLN A 558 -15.32 -8.81 26.88
N LEU A 559 -14.54 -9.85 26.58
CA LEU A 559 -14.14 -10.17 25.22
C LEU A 559 -15.32 -10.63 24.36
N GLU A 560 -16.23 -11.42 24.91
CA GLU A 560 -17.43 -11.87 24.22
C GLU A 560 -18.39 -10.69 23.95
N ALA A 561 -18.56 -9.77 24.90
CA ALA A 561 -19.35 -8.56 24.72
C ALA A 561 -18.78 -7.67 23.60
N LEU A 562 -17.45 -7.44 23.61
CA LEU A 562 -16.75 -6.70 22.56
C LEU A 562 -16.91 -7.36 21.19
N HIS A 563 -16.68 -8.68 21.11
CA HIS A 563 -16.83 -9.45 19.88
C HIS A 563 -18.26 -9.34 19.33
N ASN A 564 -19.28 -9.56 20.17
CA ASN A 564 -20.68 -9.51 19.74
C ASN A 564 -21.11 -8.11 19.30
N TYR A 565 -20.61 -7.06 19.96
CA TYR A 565 -20.84 -5.68 19.53
C TYR A 565 -20.27 -5.44 18.13
N LEU A 566 -19.01 -5.82 17.89
CA LEU A 566 -18.34 -5.62 16.61
C LEU A 566 -18.99 -6.46 15.49
N ASP A 567 -19.38 -7.70 15.78
CA ASP A 567 -20.05 -8.61 14.82
C ASP A 567 -21.46 -8.15 14.46
N GLY A 568 -22.12 -7.39 15.35
CA GLY A 568 -23.45 -6.82 15.12
C GLY A 568 -23.50 -5.54 14.27
N LEU A 569 -22.35 -4.98 13.89
CA LEU A 569 -22.29 -3.76 13.08
C LEU A 569 -22.55 -4.07 11.60
N PRO A 570 -23.37 -3.30 10.87
CA PRO A 570 -23.66 -3.58 9.46
C PRO A 570 -22.45 -3.38 8.54
N GLU A 571 -21.48 -2.54 8.96
CA GLU A 571 -20.24 -2.26 8.24
C GLU A 571 -19.20 -3.38 8.40
N THR A 572 -19.32 -4.21 9.44
CA THR A 572 -18.38 -5.31 9.69
C THR A 572 -18.81 -6.55 8.92
N GLY A 573 -17.81 -7.32 8.52
CA GLY A 573 -17.96 -8.64 7.94
C GLY A 573 -17.61 -9.66 9.00
N LYS A 574 -16.49 -10.37 8.82
CA LYS A 574 -16.08 -11.41 9.74
C LYS A 574 -15.37 -10.84 10.97
N VAL A 575 -15.82 -11.24 12.16
CA VAL A 575 -15.13 -10.97 13.42
C VAL A 575 -14.54 -12.27 13.95
N LEU A 576 -13.24 -12.26 14.25
CA LEU A 576 -12.50 -13.38 14.84
C LEU A 576 -11.77 -12.93 16.10
N SER A 577 -11.90 -13.72 17.15
CA SER A 577 -11.23 -13.52 18.44
C SER A 577 -11.25 -14.81 19.26
N LEU A 578 -10.63 -14.82 20.45
CA LEU A 578 -10.79 -15.91 21.40
C LEU A 578 -12.27 -16.21 21.70
N ALA A 579 -13.18 -15.21 21.69
CA ALA A 579 -14.61 -15.45 21.85
C ALA A 579 -15.23 -16.34 20.75
N THR A 580 -14.65 -16.35 19.55
CA THR A 580 -15.05 -17.27 18.47
C THR A 580 -14.77 -18.72 18.89
N LEU A 581 -13.64 -18.95 19.54
CA LEU A 581 -13.26 -20.25 20.07
C LEU A 581 -14.11 -20.66 21.25
N LEU A 582 -14.45 -19.72 22.13
CA LEU A 582 -15.38 -19.98 23.23
C LEU A 582 -16.75 -20.45 22.71
N LYS A 583 -17.26 -19.81 21.66
CA LYS A 583 -18.53 -20.21 21.01
C LYS A 583 -18.45 -21.62 20.44
N VAL A 584 -17.39 -21.94 19.71
CA VAL A 584 -17.17 -23.28 19.15
C VAL A 584 -16.98 -24.32 20.25
N GLY A 585 -16.15 -24.00 21.24
CA GLY A 585 -15.89 -24.78 22.45
C GLY A 585 -17.19 -25.12 23.20
N LYS A 586 -18.09 -24.15 23.32
CA LYS A 586 -19.41 -24.35 23.91
C LYS A 586 -20.27 -25.32 23.10
N THR A 587 -20.23 -25.24 21.77
CA THR A 587 -20.99 -26.15 20.90
C THR A 587 -20.51 -27.59 21.03
N ILE A 588 -19.19 -27.81 21.06
CA ILE A 588 -18.60 -29.14 21.22
C ILE A 588 -18.67 -29.67 22.67
N ASN A 589 -18.89 -28.79 23.65
CA ASN A 589 -19.06 -29.13 25.07
C ASN A 589 -20.54 -29.25 25.49
N ASP A 590 -21.39 -29.83 24.63
CA ASP A 590 -22.84 -30.03 24.87
C ASP A 590 -23.59 -28.74 25.27
N GLY A 591 -23.17 -27.59 24.74
CA GLY A 591 -23.75 -26.28 25.04
C GLY A 591 -23.30 -25.66 26.36
N LYS A 592 -22.39 -26.30 27.11
CA LYS A 592 -21.82 -25.76 28.34
C LYS A 592 -20.62 -24.86 28.02
N PRO A 593 -20.48 -23.69 28.66
CA PRO A 593 -19.28 -22.87 28.49
C PRO A 593 -18.04 -23.66 28.94
N LEU A 594 -16.91 -23.41 28.30
CA LEU A 594 -15.61 -23.88 28.79
C LEU A 594 -15.30 -23.13 30.08
N ASP A 595 -15.00 -23.85 31.16
CA ASP A 595 -14.54 -23.23 32.40
C ASP A 595 -13.06 -22.81 32.29
N ASN A 596 -12.60 -22.00 33.25
CA ASN A 596 -11.24 -21.44 33.24
C ASN A 596 -10.18 -22.55 33.16
N PHE A 597 -10.43 -23.68 33.83
CA PHE A 597 -9.52 -24.84 33.81
C PHE A 597 -9.46 -25.50 32.43
N MET A 598 -10.60 -25.70 31.75
CA MET A 598 -10.61 -26.20 30.38
C MET A 598 -9.94 -25.24 29.42
N LEU A 599 -10.08 -23.93 29.60
CA LEU A 599 -9.40 -22.93 28.75
C LEU A 599 -7.89 -22.96 28.95
N ALA A 600 -7.42 -23.05 30.19
CA ALA A 600 -6.03 -23.24 30.53
C ALA A 600 -5.47 -24.56 29.94
N LEU A 601 -6.24 -25.65 30.05
CA LEU A 601 -5.88 -26.94 29.45
C LEU A 601 -5.79 -26.85 27.93
N VAL A 602 -6.76 -26.21 27.27
CA VAL A 602 -6.74 -26.00 25.82
C VAL A 602 -5.54 -25.13 25.43
N TYR A 603 -5.15 -24.14 26.22
CA TYR A 603 -3.97 -23.33 25.96
C TYR A 603 -2.66 -24.11 26.12
N ASN A 604 -2.51 -24.90 27.19
CA ASN A 604 -1.27 -25.63 27.51
C ASN A 604 -1.11 -26.93 26.69
N GLU A 605 -2.20 -27.67 26.45
CA GLU A 605 -2.17 -28.98 25.80
C GLU A 605 -2.39 -28.91 24.28
N LEU A 606 -2.82 -27.78 23.71
CA LEU A 606 -2.91 -27.70 22.24
C LEU A 606 -1.51 -27.87 21.65
N PRO A 607 -1.35 -28.75 20.64
CA PRO A 607 -0.13 -28.78 19.85
C PRO A 607 0.19 -27.39 19.30
N GLU A 608 1.48 -27.06 19.29
CA GLU A 608 1.97 -25.72 18.92
C GLU A 608 1.46 -25.26 17.55
N GLU A 609 1.36 -26.18 16.58
CA GLU A 609 0.85 -25.92 15.23
C GLU A 609 -0.60 -25.42 15.23
N PHE A 610 -1.46 -25.97 16.10
CA PHE A 610 -2.84 -25.51 16.24
C PHE A 610 -2.90 -24.24 17.09
N ARG A 611 -2.06 -24.12 18.13
CA ARG A 611 -2.04 -22.95 19.02
C ARG A 611 -1.71 -21.68 18.24
N LYS A 612 -0.71 -21.77 17.35
CA LYS A 612 -0.30 -20.69 16.45
C LYS A 612 -1.39 -20.23 15.47
N ILE A 613 -2.33 -21.11 15.13
CA ILE A 613 -3.42 -20.81 14.18
C ILE A 613 -4.66 -20.31 14.92
N ILE A 614 -4.94 -20.90 16.07
CA ILE A 614 -6.23 -20.80 16.75
C ILE A 614 -6.15 -19.77 17.88
N LEU A 615 -5.12 -19.81 18.73
CA LEU A 615 -5.04 -19.00 19.95
C LEU A 615 -4.10 -17.79 19.84
N SER A 616 -2.84 -18.03 19.45
CA SER A 616 -1.79 -16.99 19.38
C SER A 616 -2.15 -15.76 18.54
N PRO A 617 -2.99 -15.83 17.49
CA PRO A 617 -3.42 -14.63 16.77
C PRO A 617 -4.35 -13.69 17.55
N TYR A 618 -4.91 -14.15 18.68
CA TYR A 618 -5.94 -13.42 19.44
C TYR A 618 -5.62 -13.21 20.92
N VAL A 619 -4.61 -13.87 21.47
CA VAL A 619 -4.25 -13.77 22.89
C VAL A 619 -2.75 -13.53 23.04
N SER A 620 -2.39 -12.56 23.88
CA SER A 620 -1.02 -12.35 24.35
C SER A 620 -1.03 -12.30 25.87
N VAL A 621 -0.66 -13.43 26.50
CA VAL A 621 -0.59 -13.58 27.95
C VAL A 621 0.49 -12.66 28.52
N GLU A 622 1.70 -12.69 27.93
CA GLU A 622 2.85 -11.84 28.27
C GLU A 622 2.51 -10.35 28.36
N ASN A 623 1.67 -9.85 27.45
CA ASN A 623 1.31 -8.43 27.39
C ASN A 623 -0.04 -8.13 28.06
N ASN A 624 -0.66 -9.12 28.72
CA ASN A 624 -1.99 -9.04 29.31
C ASN A 624 -3.07 -8.48 28.35
N GLN A 625 -3.13 -9.00 27.12
CA GLN A 625 -3.94 -8.47 26.03
C GLN A 625 -4.74 -9.54 25.27
N ALA A 626 -5.90 -9.13 24.75
CA ALA A 626 -6.65 -9.88 23.75
C ALA A 626 -6.88 -9.04 22.48
N ARG A 627 -6.78 -9.67 21.31
CA ARG A 627 -7.04 -9.06 20.01
C ARG A 627 -8.36 -9.58 19.43
N VAL A 628 -9.19 -8.65 18.98
CA VAL A 628 -10.35 -8.91 18.13
C VAL A 628 -10.03 -8.42 16.72
N SER A 629 -9.90 -9.36 15.79
CA SER A 629 -9.67 -9.05 14.38
C SER A 629 -11.00 -8.94 13.65
N VAL A 630 -11.25 -7.77 13.07
CA VAL A 630 -12.48 -7.45 12.35
C VAL A 630 -12.14 -7.26 10.89
N ARG A 631 -12.86 -7.92 9.98
CA ARG A 631 -12.86 -7.58 8.56
C ARG A 631 -13.98 -6.61 8.27
N ILE A 632 -13.69 -5.54 7.55
CA ILE A 632 -14.63 -4.50 7.14
C ILE A 632 -15.09 -4.79 5.71
N ARG A 633 -16.39 -4.60 5.47
CA ARG A 633 -17.01 -4.70 4.14
C ARG A 633 -16.72 -3.42 3.34
N ASP A 634 -15.54 -3.35 2.75
CA ASP A 634 -14.98 -2.15 2.12
C ASP A 634 -15.74 -1.70 0.87
N SER A 635 -16.45 -2.62 0.21
CA SER A 635 -17.23 -2.35 -1.00
C SER A 635 -18.60 -1.69 -0.76
N GLN A 636 -18.96 -1.41 0.51
CA GLN A 636 -20.20 -0.71 0.85
C GLN A 636 -20.12 0.78 0.46
N PRO A 637 -21.02 1.31 -0.39
CA PRO A 637 -20.95 2.70 -0.87
C PRO A 637 -21.07 3.75 0.24
N ASP A 638 -21.83 3.42 1.28
CA ASP A 638 -22.16 4.33 2.39
C ASP A 638 -21.17 4.21 3.56
N LEU A 639 -20.16 3.32 3.47
CA LEU A 639 -19.15 3.16 4.52
C LEU A 639 -18.37 4.45 4.74
N ARG A 640 -18.29 4.89 5.99
CA ARG A 640 -17.45 6.00 6.43
C ARG A 640 -16.51 5.54 7.51
N ARG A 641 -15.24 5.27 7.16
CA ARG A 641 -14.27 4.59 8.05
C ARG A 641 -13.98 5.41 9.29
N ASN A 642 -13.80 6.71 9.14
CA ASN A 642 -13.56 7.60 10.27
C ASN A 642 -14.76 7.68 11.24
N GLU A 643 -15.98 7.66 10.70
CA GLU A 643 -17.19 7.65 11.53
C GLU A 643 -17.35 6.31 12.25
N LEU A 644 -17.08 5.19 11.57
CA LEU A 644 -17.08 3.86 12.15
C LEU A 644 -16.08 3.75 13.31
N ILE A 645 -14.83 4.17 13.10
CA ILE A 645 -13.79 4.15 14.16
C ILE A 645 -14.21 5.02 15.35
N LYS A 646 -14.74 6.23 15.10
CA LYS A 646 -15.22 7.12 16.17
C LYS A 646 -16.44 6.55 16.90
N LYS A 647 -17.31 5.84 16.20
CA LYS A 647 -18.47 5.16 16.78
C LYS A 647 -18.00 4.04 17.71
N ILE A 648 -17.11 3.17 17.23
CA ILE A 648 -16.51 2.09 18.01
C ILE A 648 -15.83 2.65 19.28
N ARG A 649 -14.98 3.68 19.16
CA ARG A 649 -14.29 4.30 20.30
C ARG A 649 -15.21 5.02 21.30
N ARG A 650 -16.45 5.32 20.94
CA ARG A 650 -17.42 6.03 21.80
C ARG A 650 -18.33 5.05 22.53
N GLU A 651 -18.62 3.92 21.89
CA GLU A 651 -19.57 2.91 22.39
C GLU A 651 -18.87 1.79 23.18
N LEU A 652 -17.55 1.63 22.99
CA LEU A 652 -16.63 0.95 23.91
C LEU A 652 -16.09 1.97 24.92
#